data_AF-A0AA35PGN5-F1
#
_entry.id   AF-A0AA35PGN5-F1
#
_cell.length_a   1.000
_cell.length_b   1.000
_cell.length_c   1.000
_cell.angle_alpha   90.00
_cell.angle_beta   90.00
_cell.angle_gamma   90.00
#
_symmetry.space_group_name_H-M   'P 1'
#
loop_
_entity.id
_entity.type
_entity.pdbx_description
1 polymer ?
#
loop_
_entity_poly.entity_id
_entity_poly.type
_entity_poly.pdbx_seq_one_letter_code
_entity_poly.pdbx_strand_id
1 'polypeptide(L)'
;MKKPFIFWICLSFTLLTIWVHCESVGSVCKITDNTADCSHLKLTQIPSDLPTNITVLDLSHNQLKTLPPANLTKYGQLVYLDVGFNTISKLHQELCLNLPLLKVLKLGHNQLHKFPDDVFIHCGNLKELNLGFNILEIKNEPFINLKKLSLLDVSHNHLSTPRLGSQQQLESLQELVMSQNKITELRKEDLGFLRNSSLKKLDLSSNPPMEFHPGCFHAIGNLYGLLLDNVPLGPDRTKNLSSELSGTRIQNLSLSHVQLSQISNSTFSGMKETNLTILDLSKNELSHIENGSFVYFENLKSLNLMNNNIRYIYSHSLYGLHNVNYLNLENSNIRKINDSAFQWLKHLECLIMDGNKLLEITPNTFKGLENLKNLSLSECNLTVVTEKTFSSLANSSLQFLNLTKCGITYMKAGAFSWLGQLTSLDLGLNNIKQDLTGHEFQGLSNIETLYLSYNSHLNLTSESFTFTPTLRKLRLRKVGCSNLAISPSPFRKLSNLTILDLGNNNIANMREEIFDGLHQLEILDLQHNNLDRLWKHANPDGPVLFLKGLRNLRLLDLESNGFDEIPGKAFSGLSQLRSLNFGKNNFNLFPKFVFDELASLSSLSLEKNLITAVDEKVFGRIFTNLKEINMEGNPFDCTCDSIAWFVNWLNGSITYIQGLNNYICNTPSKYHANRITQFDTSPCDSAPFKLVYIVSTSLVLLLIFVVLLVHFEGWRIKFLWSVTVNRVFGHRELDRPLLQFDYDAYIIHAKKDMNWVSKNFIPLEENSQPEIRFCLEERDFEAGISEFEAIIDSIKRSRKIIFVVTEHLLKDPWCKRFKVYHAIQQAIEQSRDSIILVFRHDIPDYKLKNALCLRRAMFKSRCILEWPVQKDRHGAFYQQLKLALKTSSRVL
;
A
#
# COMPACT_ATOMS: atom_id res chain seq x y z
N MET A 1 77.89 1.95 0.47
CA MET A 1 78.70 3.17 0.27
C MET A 1 77.83 4.40 0.57
N LYS A 2 78.38 5.30 1.41
CA LYS A 2 77.96 6.68 1.77
C LYS A 2 76.55 6.93 2.38
N LYS A 3 76.56 7.11 3.71
CA LYS A 3 75.68 7.90 4.61
C LYS A 3 76.03 9.42 4.51
N PRO A 4 75.43 10.39 5.27
CA PRO A 4 74.06 10.56 5.86
C PRO A 4 73.52 12.04 5.83
N PHE A 5 72.34 12.31 6.44
CA PHE A 5 71.90 13.43 7.35
C PHE A 5 70.36 13.67 7.21
N ILE A 6 69.47 13.21 8.11
CA ILE A 6 69.00 13.82 9.40
C ILE A 6 68.13 15.11 9.14
N PHE A 7 66.87 15.36 9.54
CA PHE A 7 66.06 15.24 10.80
C PHE A 7 64.54 15.31 10.39
N TRP A 8 63.63 14.38 10.75
CA TRP A 8 62.51 14.52 11.74
C TRP A 8 61.57 15.75 11.54
N ILE A 9 60.25 15.65 11.26
CA ILE A 9 59.14 15.22 12.15
C ILE A 9 57.79 15.06 11.39
N CYS A 10 57.06 14.01 11.78
CA CYS A 10 55.61 13.72 11.78
C CYS A 10 54.73 13.73 10.51
N LEU A 11 54.29 12.51 10.17
CA LEU A 11 53.06 12.17 9.46
C LEU A 11 51.81 12.77 10.14
N SER A 12 50.92 13.36 9.33
CA SER A 12 49.48 13.24 9.54
C SER A 12 48.82 12.92 8.20
N PHE A 13 48.07 11.82 8.20
CA PHE A 13 47.36 11.24 7.07
C PHE A 13 46.51 12.27 6.31
N THR A 14 46.77 12.40 5.00
CA THR A 14 45.92 13.07 4.02
C THR A 14 44.73 12.17 3.69
N LEU A 15 43.57 12.46 4.27
CA LEU A 15 42.28 12.04 3.73
C LEU A 15 41.78 13.16 2.83
N LEU A 16 41.77 12.87 1.53
CA LEU A 16 41.25 13.72 0.47
C LEU A 16 39.80 14.11 0.79
N THR A 17 39.58 15.41 0.97
CA THR A 17 38.27 16.03 1.05
C THR A 17 37.64 16.05 -0.34
N ILE A 18 36.68 15.15 -0.58
CA ILE A 18 35.71 15.34 -1.67
C ILE A 18 34.79 16.46 -1.22
N TRP A 19 34.93 17.61 -1.89
CA TRP A 19 34.01 18.73 -1.82
C TRP A 19 32.62 18.29 -2.23
N VAL A 20 31.75 18.06 -1.25
CA VAL A 20 30.31 18.15 -1.46
C VAL A 20 30.00 19.65 -1.48
N HIS A 21 29.67 20.18 -2.66
CA HIS A 21 28.91 21.42 -2.78
C HIS A 21 27.59 21.23 -2.04
N CYS A 22 27.58 21.59 -0.76
CA CYS A 22 26.35 21.94 -0.08
C CYS A 22 25.99 23.33 -0.61
N GLU A 23 24.94 23.41 -1.42
CA GLU A 23 24.33 24.68 -1.79
C GLU A 23 24.15 25.53 -0.53
N SER A 24 24.58 26.77 -0.59
CA SER A 24 24.35 27.76 0.44
C SER A 24 22.85 27.90 0.65
N VAL A 25 22.32 27.27 1.70
CA VAL A 25 21.02 27.63 2.24
C VAL A 25 21.12 29.10 2.61
N GLY A 26 20.37 29.95 1.91
CA GLY A 26 20.41 31.39 2.08
C GLY A 26 20.23 31.76 3.55
N SER A 27 21.07 32.69 4.02
CA SER A 27 21.01 33.30 5.35
C SER A 27 19.77 34.20 5.48
N VAL A 28 18.59 33.59 5.45
CA VAL A 28 17.29 34.28 5.51
C VAL A 28 16.45 33.64 6.60
N CYS A 29 15.92 34.48 7.49
CA CYS A 29 15.01 34.03 8.54
C CYS A 29 13.72 33.44 7.95
N LYS A 30 13.23 32.37 8.56
CA LYS A 30 11.96 31.74 8.18
C LYS A 30 10.82 32.44 8.91
N ILE A 31 9.83 32.92 8.17
CA ILE A 31 8.68 33.64 8.75
C ILE A 31 7.41 32.82 8.53
N THR A 32 6.74 32.47 9.63
CA THR A 32 5.46 31.73 9.63
C THR A 32 4.57 32.29 10.74
N ASP A 33 3.32 32.65 10.44
CA ASP A 33 2.32 33.08 11.44
C ASP A 33 2.82 34.11 12.47
N ASN A 34 3.41 35.22 11.99
CA ASN A 34 4.02 36.30 12.81
C ASN A 34 5.19 35.85 13.72
N THR A 35 5.71 34.65 13.50
CA THR A 35 6.94 34.13 14.12
C THR A 35 8.08 34.25 13.14
N ALA A 36 9.15 34.92 13.55
CA ALA A 36 10.41 35.00 12.81
C ALA A 36 11.44 34.06 13.48
N ASP A 37 11.76 32.96 12.79
CA ASP A 37 12.82 32.03 13.18
C ASP A 37 14.11 32.41 12.43
N CYS A 38 15.05 32.94 13.20
CA CYS A 38 16.40 33.32 12.76
C CYS A 38 17.47 32.50 13.49
N SER A 39 17.11 31.33 14.02
CA SER A 39 18.03 30.48 14.79
C SER A 39 19.11 29.84 13.91
N HIS A 40 20.29 29.56 14.46
CA HIS A 40 21.40 28.87 13.78
C HIS A 40 21.96 29.53 12.49
N LEU A 41 21.71 30.83 12.29
CA LEU A 41 22.12 31.56 11.08
C LEU A 41 23.49 32.24 11.20
N LYS A 42 24.22 32.04 12.31
CA LYS A 42 25.52 32.68 12.62
C LYS A 42 25.45 34.21 12.58
N LEU A 43 24.31 34.78 12.94
CA LEU A 43 24.07 36.22 12.93
C LEU A 43 24.92 36.92 13.99
N THR A 44 25.53 38.04 13.61
CA THR A 44 26.28 38.91 14.52
C THR A 44 25.49 40.17 14.92
N GLN A 45 24.39 40.43 14.23
CA GLN A 45 23.48 41.55 14.45
C GLN A 45 22.03 41.10 14.30
N ILE A 46 21.10 41.85 14.89
CA ILE A 46 19.66 41.64 14.72
C ILE A 46 19.27 41.99 13.27
N PRO A 47 18.57 41.11 12.54
CA PRO A 47 18.09 41.39 11.19
C PRO A 47 17.21 42.65 11.16
N SER A 48 17.37 43.49 10.13
CA SER A 48 16.62 44.76 9.99
C SER A 48 15.47 44.68 8.97
N ASP A 49 15.45 43.60 8.19
CA ASP A 49 14.58 43.31 7.06
C ASP A 49 13.31 42.53 7.45
N LEU A 50 13.12 42.20 8.73
CA LEU A 50 11.93 41.47 9.18
C LEU A 50 10.65 42.34 9.15
N PRO A 51 9.47 41.71 9.00
CA PRO A 51 8.19 42.39 9.12
C PRO A 51 7.99 43.02 10.50
N THR A 52 7.30 44.17 10.55
CA THR A 52 7.08 44.94 11.79
C THR A 52 5.98 44.35 12.70
N ASN A 53 5.16 43.45 12.17
CA ASN A 53 4.01 42.85 12.86
C ASN A 53 4.34 41.51 13.55
N ILE A 54 5.61 41.11 13.58
CA ILE A 54 6.03 39.89 14.27
C ILE A 54 5.78 40.00 15.77
N THR A 55 5.36 38.89 16.38
CA THR A 55 5.08 38.79 17.82
C THR A 55 6.07 37.86 18.53
N VAL A 56 6.74 37.00 17.77
CA VAL A 56 7.76 36.06 18.25
C VAL A 56 9.01 36.23 17.40
N LEU A 57 10.15 36.42 18.06
CA LEU A 57 11.46 36.48 17.41
C LEU A 57 12.42 35.52 18.10
N ASP A 58 12.90 34.53 17.35
CA ASP A 58 13.92 33.58 17.78
C ASP A 58 15.24 33.90 17.09
N LEU A 59 16.22 34.34 17.89
CA LEU A 59 17.60 34.63 17.51
C LEU A 59 18.58 33.71 18.23
N SER A 60 18.12 32.55 18.71
CA SER A 60 18.94 31.61 19.45
C SER A 60 20.05 30.98 18.59
N HIS A 61 21.11 30.49 19.23
CA HIS A 61 22.24 29.83 18.55
C HIS A 61 22.92 30.71 17.48
N ASN A 62 23.17 31.97 17.81
CA ASN A 62 23.84 32.94 16.96
C ASN A 62 25.13 33.47 17.64
N GLN A 63 25.69 34.56 17.11
CA GLN A 63 26.95 35.16 17.58
C GLN A 63 26.74 36.61 18.04
N LEU A 64 25.56 36.92 18.57
CA LEU A 64 25.24 38.24 19.10
C LEU A 64 26.07 38.52 20.35
N LYS A 65 26.71 39.69 20.40
CA LYS A 65 27.52 40.16 21.56
C LYS A 65 26.78 41.14 22.46
N THR A 66 25.78 41.82 21.89
CA THR A 66 25.03 42.90 22.53
C THR A 66 23.62 42.90 21.98
N LEU A 67 22.67 43.42 22.76
CA LEU A 67 21.28 43.59 22.35
C LEU A 67 20.93 45.09 22.33
N PRO A 68 21.32 45.84 21.28
CA PRO A 68 21.11 47.29 21.23
C PRO A 68 19.61 47.62 21.07
N PRO A 69 19.03 48.44 21.97
CA PRO A 69 17.61 48.77 21.93
C PRO A 69 17.14 49.39 20.60
N ALA A 70 18.00 50.18 19.94
CA ALA A 70 17.68 50.85 18.68
C ALA A 70 17.31 49.89 17.53
N ASN A 71 17.93 48.71 17.50
CA ASN A 71 17.65 47.70 16.47
C ASN A 71 16.33 46.96 16.71
N LEU A 72 15.76 47.05 17.92
CA LEU A 72 14.51 46.40 18.31
C LEU A 72 13.30 47.33 18.25
N THR A 73 13.50 48.65 18.11
CA THR A 73 12.41 49.65 18.05
C THR A 73 11.40 49.36 16.94
N LYS A 74 11.86 48.78 15.82
CA LYS A 74 11.01 48.37 14.68
C LYS A 74 10.04 47.23 15.05
N TYR A 75 10.34 46.45 16.08
CA TYR A 75 9.62 45.24 16.48
C TYR A 75 8.82 45.43 17.77
N GLY A 76 8.20 46.60 17.96
CA GLY A 76 7.45 46.94 19.19
C GLY A 76 6.23 46.05 19.50
N GLN A 77 5.85 45.14 18.59
CA GLN A 77 4.78 44.16 18.79
C GLN A 77 5.25 42.84 19.42
N LEU A 78 6.55 42.68 19.69
CA LEU A 78 7.09 41.45 20.25
C LEU A 78 6.54 41.15 21.64
N VAL A 79 6.08 39.91 21.79
CA VAL A 79 5.61 39.31 23.04
C VAL A 79 6.63 38.29 23.55
N TYR A 80 7.36 37.63 22.63
CA TYR A 80 8.36 36.62 22.91
C TYR A 80 9.66 36.96 22.18
N LEU A 81 10.77 37.00 22.93
CA LEU A 81 12.11 37.19 22.40
C LEU A 81 13.04 36.12 22.96
N ASP A 82 13.60 35.30 22.07
CA ASP A 82 14.67 34.37 22.41
C ASP A 82 15.99 34.81 21.79
N VAL A 83 16.98 35.03 22.65
CA VAL A 83 18.36 35.38 22.29
C VAL A 83 19.34 34.46 23.04
N GLY A 84 18.91 33.24 23.36
CA GLY A 84 19.70 32.23 24.03
C GLY A 84 20.85 31.71 23.17
N PHE A 85 21.84 31.04 23.77
CA PHE A 85 23.01 30.49 23.07
C PHE A 85 23.71 31.53 22.19
N ASN A 86 24.01 32.68 22.78
CA ASN A 86 24.75 33.78 22.17
C ASN A 86 25.94 34.16 23.07
N THR A 87 26.56 35.32 22.82
CA THR A 87 27.69 35.84 23.62
C THR A 87 27.37 37.19 24.25
N ILE A 88 26.11 37.40 24.62
CA ILE A 88 25.63 38.67 25.19
C ILE A 88 26.19 38.83 26.59
N SER A 89 26.89 39.95 26.84
CA SER A 89 27.55 40.23 28.12
C SER A 89 26.83 41.28 28.98
N LYS A 90 26.00 42.13 28.37
CA LYS A 90 25.25 43.22 29.04
C LYS A 90 23.87 43.42 28.42
N LEU A 91 22.94 43.87 29.26
CA LEU A 91 21.60 44.33 28.87
C LEU A 91 21.45 45.82 29.13
N HIS A 92 20.64 46.49 28.31
CA HIS A 92 20.34 47.92 28.41
C HIS A 92 18.95 48.13 29.00
N GLN A 93 18.77 49.13 29.88
CA GLN A 93 17.49 49.46 30.53
C GLN A 93 16.37 49.85 29.55
N GLU A 94 16.72 50.37 28.37
CA GLU A 94 15.79 50.79 27.32
C GLU A 94 15.19 49.61 26.53
N LEU A 95 15.64 48.36 26.76
CA LEU A 95 15.18 47.20 26.01
C LEU A 95 13.65 47.04 26.05
N CYS A 96 13.08 47.03 27.26
CA CYS A 96 11.62 46.91 27.45
C CYS A 96 10.87 48.22 27.21
N LEU A 97 11.57 49.36 27.19
CA LEU A 97 10.98 50.62 26.74
C LEU A 97 10.60 50.51 25.24
N ASN A 98 11.47 49.89 24.45
CA ASN A 98 11.24 49.65 23.02
C ASN A 98 10.35 48.42 22.74
N LEU A 99 10.23 47.50 23.69
CA LEU A 99 9.40 46.29 23.60
C LEU A 99 8.34 46.24 24.72
N PRO A 100 7.33 47.13 24.71
CA PRO A 100 6.40 47.31 25.83
C PRO A 100 5.44 46.12 26.04
N LEU A 101 5.25 45.27 25.02
CA LEU A 101 4.37 44.10 25.05
C LEU A 101 5.09 42.80 25.46
N LEU A 102 6.40 42.85 25.69
CA LEU A 102 7.22 41.67 25.96
C LEU A 102 6.76 40.96 27.23
N LYS A 103 6.49 39.65 27.11
CA LYS A 103 6.08 38.76 28.21
C LYS A 103 7.09 37.66 28.47
N VAL A 104 7.82 37.21 27.46
CA VAL A 104 8.82 36.14 27.58
C VAL A 104 10.15 36.64 27.03
N LEU A 105 11.18 36.56 27.86
CA LEU A 105 12.54 36.91 27.49
C LEU A 105 13.47 35.75 27.85
N LYS A 106 14.08 35.14 26.83
CA LYS A 106 15.05 34.05 26.99
C LYS A 106 16.46 34.55 26.69
N LEU A 107 17.31 34.47 27.69
CA LEU A 107 18.72 34.91 27.68
C LEU A 107 19.66 33.80 28.15
N GLY A 108 19.18 32.54 28.12
CA GLY A 108 19.95 31.39 28.57
C GLY A 108 21.23 31.18 27.74
N HIS A 109 22.29 30.60 28.32
CA HIS A 109 23.56 30.35 27.61
C HIS A 109 24.15 31.62 26.99
N ASN A 110 24.45 32.61 27.83
CA ASN A 110 25.11 33.87 27.46
C ASN A 110 26.27 34.16 28.43
N GLN A 111 26.77 35.40 28.45
CA GLN A 111 27.89 35.83 29.30
C GLN A 111 27.47 36.95 30.26
N LEU A 112 26.20 36.96 30.67
CA LEU A 112 25.65 37.97 31.59
C LEU A 112 26.24 37.78 32.99
N HIS A 113 26.72 38.86 33.59
CA HIS A 113 27.40 38.82 34.89
C HIS A 113 26.71 39.68 35.96
N LYS A 114 26.73 41.02 35.80
CA LYS A 114 26.13 41.96 36.77
C LYS A 114 24.95 42.69 36.15
N PHE A 115 23.91 42.88 36.96
CA PHE A 115 22.76 43.71 36.61
C PHE A 115 22.70 44.96 37.51
N PRO A 116 22.56 46.16 36.94
CA PRO A 116 22.17 47.34 37.70
C PRO A 116 20.67 47.29 38.06
N ASP A 117 20.25 48.10 39.05
CA ASP A 117 18.88 48.10 39.58
C ASP A 117 17.81 48.51 38.55
N ASP A 118 18.21 49.34 37.60
CA ASP A 118 17.36 49.91 36.57
C ASP A 118 17.23 49.04 35.32
N VAL A 119 17.96 47.91 35.20
CA VAL A 119 18.01 47.12 33.97
C VAL A 119 16.64 46.61 33.50
N PHE A 120 15.74 46.31 34.43
CA PHE A 120 14.38 45.82 34.14
C PHE A 120 13.29 46.82 34.55
N ILE A 121 13.64 48.11 34.76
CA ILE A 121 12.69 49.14 35.26
C ILE A 121 11.44 49.28 34.39
N HIS A 122 11.58 49.11 33.07
CA HIS A 122 10.47 49.19 32.10
C HIS A 122 9.84 47.83 31.75
N CYS A 123 10.30 46.71 32.32
CA CYS A 123 9.87 45.35 31.97
C CYS A 123 8.66 44.86 32.78
N GLY A 124 7.72 45.74 33.14
CA GLY A 124 6.61 45.41 34.06
C GLY A 124 5.58 44.38 33.54
N ASN A 125 5.62 44.03 32.24
CA ASN A 125 4.74 43.04 31.62
C ASN A 125 5.33 41.62 31.55
N LEU A 126 6.60 41.47 31.92
CA LEU A 126 7.31 40.20 31.81
C LEU A 126 6.68 39.15 32.73
N LYS A 127 6.43 37.97 32.17
CA LYS A 127 5.89 36.79 32.86
C LYS A 127 6.94 35.70 33.00
N GLU A 128 7.86 35.60 32.05
CA GLU A 128 8.90 34.59 32.05
C GLU A 128 10.25 35.23 31.70
N LEU A 129 11.24 34.96 32.54
CA LEU A 129 12.61 35.39 32.38
C LEU A 129 13.54 34.20 32.58
N ASN A 130 14.25 33.82 31.51
CA ASN A 130 15.28 32.79 31.58
C ASN A 130 16.67 33.43 31.49
N LEU A 131 17.45 33.28 32.54
CA LEU A 131 18.84 33.71 32.66
C LEU A 131 19.78 32.53 32.98
N GLY A 132 19.36 31.31 32.66
CA GLY A 132 20.12 30.10 32.94
C GLY A 132 21.46 30.08 32.19
N PHE A 133 22.45 29.32 32.67
CA PHE A 133 23.75 29.19 31.98
C PHE A 133 24.42 30.54 31.67
N ASN A 134 24.52 31.39 32.67
CA ASN A 134 25.25 32.65 32.61
C ASN A 134 26.33 32.66 33.72
N ILE A 135 26.89 33.82 34.03
CA ILE A 135 27.89 34.00 35.08
C ILE A 135 27.38 35.00 36.13
N LEU A 136 26.10 34.89 36.49
CA LEU A 136 25.41 35.90 37.29
C LEU A 136 25.97 36.07 38.71
N GLU A 137 26.13 37.34 39.11
CA GLU A 137 26.42 37.78 40.47
C GLU A 137 25.38 38.85 40.85
N ILE A 138 24.43 38.50 41.72
CA ILE A 138 23.31 39.36 42.11
C ILE A 138 23.60 39.97 43.49
N LYS A 139 23.71 41.30 43.54
CA LYS A 139 23.99 42.06 44.78
C LYS A 139 22.98 43.15 45.09
N ASN A 140 22.19 43.57 44.11
CA ASN A 140 21.26 44.68 44.22
C ASN A 140 19.80 44.20 44.01
N GLU A 141 18.90 45.04 43.48
CA GLU A 141 17.45 44.80 43.32
C GLU A 141 16.98 44.73 41.86
N PRO A 142 17.61 43.94 40.96
CA PRO A 142 17.30 44.00 39.53
C PRO A 142 15.86 43.57 39.19
N PHE A 143 15.20 42.78 40.05
CA PHE A 143 13.89 42.18 39.76
C PHE A 143 12.71 42.91 40.43
N ILE A 144 12.94 44.01 41.15
CA ILE A 144 11.92 44.67 41.99
C ILE A 144 10.70 45.14 41.19
N ASN A 145 10.90 45.50 39.92
CA ASN A 145 9.86 45.99 39.02
C ASN A 145 9.08 44.87 38.30
N LEU A 146 9.52 43.61 38.38
CA LEU A 146 8.94 42.48 37.67
C LEU A 146 7.71 41.88 38.39
N LYS A 147 6.70 42.71 38.66
CA LYS A 147 5.54 42.34 39.49
C LYS A 147 4.64 41.24 38.91
N LYS A 148 4.67 41.05 37.59
CA LYS A 148 3.87 40.04 36.86
C LYS A 148 4.65 38.75 36.55
N LEU A 149 5.91 38.67 36.96
CA LEU A 149 6.77 37.53 36.66
C LEU A 149 6.23 36.28 37.35
N SER A 150 5.99 35.24 36.56
CA SER A 150 5.53 33.93 37.04
C SER A 150 6.64 32.89 37.05
N LEU A 151 7.61 32.97 36.13
CA LEU A 151 8.75 32.06 36.04
C LEU A 151 10.05 32.86 35.99
N LEU A 152 10.98 32.52 36.88
CA LEU A 152 12.35 33.01 36.87
C LEU A 152 13.32 31.83 36.91
N ASP A 153 14.16 31.73 35.88
CA ASP A 153 15.21 30.74 35.80
C ASP A 153 16.58 31.42 35.90
N VAL A 154 17.33 31.09 36.95
CA VAL A 154 18.71 31.50 37.22
C VAL A 154 19.60 30.26 37.43
N SER A 155 19.21 29.12 36.86
CA SER A 155 19.96 27.86 36.93
C SER A 155 21.33 27.94 36.26
N HIS A 156 22.23 27.01 36.56
CA HIS A 156 23.54 26.91 35.92
C HIS A 156 24.34 28.23 35.97
N ASN A 157 24.32 28.90 37.11
CA ASN A 157 25.08 30.12 37.36
C ASN A 157 26.15 29.86 38.43
N HIS A 158 26.67 30.92 39.04
CA HIS A 158 27.67 30.84 40.10
C HIS A 158 27.15 31.42 41.43
N LEU A 159 25.83 31.38 41.64
CA LEU A 159 25.21 31.93 42.84
C LEU A 159 25.60 31.11 44.07
N SER A 160 26.18 31.77 45.08
CA SER A 160 26.54 31.15 46.36
C SER A 160 25.44 31.28 47.42
N THR A 161 24.46 32.15 47.20
CA THR A 161 23.29 32.41 48.06
C THR A 161 22.04 32.41 47.21
N PRO A 162 20.88 31.96 47.72
CA PRO A 162 19.61 32.05 47.00
C PRO A 162 19.02 33.47 47.04
N ARG A 163 19.69 34.43 47.69
CA ARG A 163 19.22 35.81 47.82
C ARG A 163 19.26 36.54 46.47
N LEU A 164 18.09 36.89 45.94
CA LEU A 164 17.94 37.67 44.70
C LEU A 164 17.63 39.15 44.92
N GLY A 165 17.50 39.56 46.19
CA GLY A 165 17.31 40.94 46.61
C GLY A 165 17.23 41.07 48.12
N SER A 166 17.21 42.31 48.60
CA SER A 166 17.09 42.68 50.02
C SER A 166 15.67 43.08 50.42
N GLN A 167 14.87 43.52 49.46
CA GLN A 167 13.48 43.93 49.64
C GLN A 167 12.50 42.87 49.13
N GLN A 168 11.27 42.95 49.64
CA GLN A 168 10.17 42.11 49.20
C GLN A 168 9.80 42.41 47.74
N GLN A 169 9.71 41.37 46.91
CA GLN A 169 9.46 41.49 45.47
C GLN A 169 8.87 40.19 44.88
N LEU A 170 8.65 40.15 43.56
CA LEU A 170 8.24 38.95 42.83
C LEU A 170 6.94 38.29 43.36
N GLU A 171 5.94 39.12 43.66
CA GLU A 171 4.66 38.72 44.28
C GLU A 171 3.87 37.69 43.46
N SER A 172 3.95 37.77 42.13
CA SER A 172 3.26 36.84 41.21
C SER A 172 4.06 35.57 40.88
N LEU A 173 5.26 35.40 41.45
CA LEU A 173 6.16 34.31 41.10
C LEU A 173 5.56 32.96 41.52
N GLN A 174 5.60 32.01 40.59
CA GLN A 174 5.11 30.65 40.78
C GLN A 174 6.24 29.63 40.65
N GLU A 175 7.21 29.88 39.79
CA GLU A 175 8.31 28.96 39.54
C GLU A 175 9.64 29.70 39.63
N LEU A 176 10.52 29.19 40.49
CA LEU A 176 11.86 29.70 40.69
C LEU A 176 12.86 28.56 40.53
N VAL A 177 13.70 28.67 39.50
CA VAL A 177 14.70 27.66 39.17
C VAL A 177 16.09 28.19 39.49
N MET A 178 16.74 27.54 40.45
CA MET A 178 18.09 27.85 40.93
C MET A 178 19.01 26.61 40.91
N SER A 179 18.66 25.60 40.11
CA SER A 179 19.43 24.38 40.01
C SER A 179 20.85 24.62 39.46
N GLN A 180 21.79 23.74 39.79
CA GLN A 180 23.19 23.82 39.33
C GLN A 180 23.87 25.17 39.64
N ASN A 181 23.73 25.62 40.89
CA ASN A 181 24.45 26.78 41.42
C ASN A 181 25.49 26.31 42.47
N LYS A 182 25.97 27.24 43.31
CA LYS A 182 26.95 26.98 44.39
C LYS A 182 26.36 27.27 45.77
N ILE A 183 25.05 27.09 45.94
CA ILE A 183 24.34 27.40 47.18
C ILE A 183 24.60 26.29 48.20
N THR A 184 25.19 26.65 49.35
CA THR A 184 25.57 25.68 50.41
C THR A 184 24.72 25.78 51.68
N GLU A 185 23.99 26.87 51.87
CA GLU A 185 23.11 27.05 53.04
C GLU A 185 21.86 27.85 52.65
N LEU A 186 20.76 27.62 53.39
CA LEU A 186 19.53 28.39 53.29
C LEU A 186 19.22 29.01 54.65
N ARG A 187 19.18 30.34 54.72
CA ARG A 187 18.71 31.08 55.88
C ARG A 187 17.37 31.75 55.59
N LYS A 188 16.62 32.03 56.67
CA LYS A 188 15.33 32.73 56.59
C LYS A 188 15.44 34.10 55.89
N GLU A 189 16.54 34.81 56.12
CA GLU A 189 16.79 36.13 55.51
C GLU A 189 17.08 36.06 54.00
N ASP A 190 17.63 34.94 53.50
CA ASP A 190 17.96 34.83 52.08
C ASP A 190 16.71 34.72 51.19
N LEU A 191 15.65 34.09 51.69
CA LEU A 191 14.38 33.88 50.97
C LEU A 191 13.29 34.89 51.37
N GLY A 192 13.60 35.86 52.23
CA GLY A 192 12.64 36.85 52.74
C GLY A 192 12.01 37.73 51.66
N PHE A 193 12.64 37.85 50.50
CA PHE A 193 12.11 38.59 49.36
C PHE A 193 10.83 37.95 48.78
N LEU A 194 10.58 36.66 49.04
CA LEU A 194 9.44 35.86 48.55
C LEU A 194 8.25 35.78 49.52
N ARG A 195 8.21 36.64 50.54
CA ARG A 195 7.22 36.56 51.63
C ARG A 195 5.75 36.62 51.19
N ASN A 196 5.45 37.27 50.06
CA ASN A 196 4.08 37.31 49.51
C ASN A 196 3.91 36.42 48.26
N SER A 197 4.95 35.68 47.88
CA SER A 197 4.93 34.83 46.69
C SER A 197 4.31 33.47 47.00
N SER A 198 3.62 32.89 46.01
CA SER A 198 3.04 31.55 46.10
C SER A 198 3.69 30.62 45.09
N LEU A 199 4.81 30.01 45.49
CA LEU A 199 5.62 29.15 44.65
C LEU A 199 4.98 27.77 44.49
N LYS A 200 4.61 27.47 43.24
CA LYS A 200 4.27 26.11 42.79
C LYS A 200 5.51 25.22 42.75
N LYS A 201 6.66 25.78 42.40
CA LYS A 201 7.92 25.05 42.27
C LYS A 201 9.11 25.92 42.67
N LEU A 202 9.90 25.44 43.60
CA LEU A 202 11.26 25.90 43.89
C LEU A 202 12.22 24.77 43.55
N ASP A 203 13.11 25.01 42.59
CA ASP A 203 14.10 24.03 42.13
C ASP A 203 15.50 24.44 42.59
N LEU A 204 16.05 23.67 43.52
CA LEU A 204 17.38 23.84 44.09
C LEU A 204 18.29 22.64 43.75
N SER A 205 17.89 21.83 42.78
CA SER A 205 18.59 20.60 42.41
C SER A 205 20.05 20.84 42.01
N SER A 206 20.90 19.84 42.23
CA SER A 206 22.30 19.83 41.79
C SER A 206 23.12 21.01 42.33
N ASN A 207 22.76 21.53 43.49
CA ASN A 207 23.62 22.38 44.31
C ASN A 207 24.52 21.51 45.21
N PRO A 208 25.63 22.07 45.75
CA PRO A 208 26.45 21.40 46.76
C PRO A 208 25.65 20.97 48.01
N PRO A 209 26.21 20.15 48.90
CA PRO A 209 25.56 19.77 50.16
C PRO A 209 25.03 21.00 50.90
N MET A 210 23.72 21.00 51.15
CA MET A 210 23.01 22.17 51.67
C MET A 210 22.74 22.04 53.16
N GLU A 211 22.92 23.13 53.92
CA GLU A 211 22.49 23.26 55.32
C GLU A 211 21.22 24.09 55.43
N PHE A 212 20.24 23.58 56.16
CA PHE A 212 18.96 24.24 56.38
C PHE A 212 18.94 24.87 57.76
N HIS A 213 18.83 26.20 57.83
CA HIS A 213 18.70 26.94 59.08
C HIS A 213 17.23 27.13 59.48
N PRO A 214 16.94 27.30 60.79
CA PRO A 214 15.58 27.43 61.29
C PRO A 214 14.73 28.52 60.61
N GLY A 215 13.57 28.11 60.09
CA GLY A 215 12.58 28.97 59.46
C GLY A 215 12.92 29.38 58.03
N CYS A 216 13.86 28.69 57.37
CA CYS A 216 14.30 29.06 56.01
C CYS A 216 13.17 29.04 54.98
N PHE A 217 12.31 28.00 54.99
CA PHE A 217 11.17 27.90 54.07
C PHE A 217 9.94 28.70 54.50
N HIS A 218 9.78 29.00 55.80
CA HIS A 218 8.71 29.87 56.30
C HIS A 218 8.91 31.35 55.93
N ALA A 219 10.05 31.71 55.35
CA ALA A 219 10.26 33.01 54.73
C ALA A 219 9.42 33.22 53.47
N ILE A 220 9.08 32.12 52.78
CA ILE A 220 8.25 32.12 51.56
C ILE A 220 6.78 32.16 51.97
N GLY A 221 5.96 32.92 51.24
CA GLY A 221 4.52 33.01 51.51
C GLY A 221 3.81 31.66 51.45
N ASN A 222 3.83 31.01 50.27
CA ASN A 222 3.39 29.64 50.08
C ASN A 222 4.40 28.85 49.26
N LEU A 223 4.77 27.66 49.73
CA LEU A 223 5.61 26.72 49.01
C LEU A 223 4.81 25.42 48.78
N TYR A 224 4.52 25.10 47.52
CA TYR A 224 3.77 23.89 47.13
C TYR A 224 4.67 22.80 46.56
N GLY A 225 5.81 23.14 45.97
CA GLY A 225 6.72 22.18 45.35
C GLY A 225 8.18 22.52 45.59
N LEU A 226 8.98 21.54 45.99
CA LEU A 226 10.41 21.65 46.23
C LEU A 226 11.16 20.51 45.55
N LEU A 227 12.14 20.85 44.72
CA LEU A 227 13.05 19.89 44.10
C LEU A 227 14.47 20.10 44.64
N LEU A 228 15.07 19.03 45.15
CA LEU A 228 16.44 18.99 45.67
C LEU A 228 17.23 17.83 45.07
N ASP A 229 16.85 17.40 43.86
CA ASP A 229 17.49 16.26 43.19
C ASP A 229 18.99 16.48 43.00
N ASN A 230 19.80 15.43 43.18
CA ASN A 230 21.27 15.48 43.12
C ASN A 230 21.91 16.44 44.14
N VAL A 231 21.24 16.76 45.25
CA VAL A 231 21.85 17.47 46.39
C VAL A 231 22.20 16.44 47.45
N PRO A 232 23.49 16.21 47.76
CA PRO A 232 23.89 15.20 48.76
C PRO A 232 23.48 15.63 50.17
N LEU A 233 22.35 15.11 50.65
CA LEU A 233 21.80 15.40 51.97
C LEU A 233 22.14 14.30 52.99
N GLY A 234 22.01 13.03 52.58
CA GLY A 234 22.04 11.91 53.51
C GLY A 234 20.90 11.93 54.54
N PRO A 235 20.85 10.96 55.48
CA PRO A 235 19.74 10.83 56.42
C PRO A 235 19.57 12.01 57.37
N ASP A 236 20.65 12.56 57.92
CA ASP A 236 20.59 13.61 58.96
C ASP A 236 20.13 14.97 58.40
N ARG A 237 20.65 15.38 57.24
CA ARG A 237 20.20 16.63 56.60
C ARG A 237 18.79 16.50 56.02
N THR A 238 18.40 15.30 55.57
CA THR A 238 17.01 15.02 55.16
C THR A 238 16.05 15.12 56.34
N LYS A 239 16.45 14.65 57.52
CA LYS A 239 15.68 14.83 58.75
C LYS A 239 15.53 16.31 59.12
N ASN A 240 16.61 17.09 59.05
CA ASN A 240 16.56 18.53 59.27
C ASN A 240 15.62 19.23 58.26
N LEU A 241 15.75 18.91 56.96
CA LEU A 241 14.84 19.38 55.92
C LEU A 241 13.37 19.06 56.25
N SER A 242 13.09 17.84 56.71
CA SER A 242 11.74 17.45 57.11
C SER A 242 11.19 18.31 58.24
N SER A 243 12.01 18.66 59.23
CA SER A 243 11.60 19.58 60.31
C SER A 243 11.34 20.99 59.79
N GLU A 244 12.18 21.50 58.88
CA GLU A 244 12.02 22.83 58.29
C GLU A 244 10.80 22.97 57.37
N LEU A 245 10.33 21.86 56.79
CA LEU A 245 9.10 21.83 55.97
C LEU A 245 7.82 21.71 56.81
N SER A 246 7.91 21.48 58.12
CA SER A 246 6.74 21.37 59.01
C SER A 246 5.89 22.64 58.97
N GLY A 247 4.57 22.48 58.85
CA GLY A 247 3.62 23.58 58.78
C GLY A 247 3.62 24.37 57.46
N THR A 248 4.43 23.99 56.47
CA THR A 248 4.36 24.56 55.12
C THR A 248 3.22 23.96 54.30
N ARG A 249 2.88 24.57 53.17
CA ARG A 249 1.84 24.09 52.24
C ARG A 249 2.37 23.11 51.18
N ILE A 250 3.50 22.44 51.46
CA ILE A 250 4.17 21.57 50.51
C ILE A 250 3.25 20.41 50.09
N GLN A 251 3.20 20.17 48.78
CA GLN A 251 2.42 19.10 48.14
C GLN A 251 3.31 18.16 47.34
N ASN A 252 4.40 18.67 46.77
CA ASN A 252 5.33 17.92 45.94
C ASN A 252 6.76 18.07 46.47
N LEU A 253 7.42 16.96 46.76
CA LEU A 253 8.79 16.93 47.23
C LEU A 253 9.59 15.92 46.41
N SER A 254 10.67 16.39 45.79
CA SER A 254 11.60 15.52 45.07
C SER A 254 12.98 15.54 45.72
N LEU A 255 13.42 14.36 46.13
CA LEU A 255 14.69 14.08 46.76
C LEU A 255 15.40 12.96 45.98
N SER A 256 15.41 13.02 44.65
CA SER A 256 16.08 12.03 43.83
C SER A 256 17.59 12.16 43.96
N HIS A 257 18.30 11.05 44.17
CA HIS A 257 19.76 11.04 44.24
C HIS A 257 20.35 12.00 45.29
N VAL A 258 19.75 12.06 46.49
CA VAL A 258 20.25 12.85 47.63
C VAL A 258 21.12 12.03 48.60
N GLN A 259 21.55 10.83 48.18
CA GLN A 259 22.36 9.88 48.96
C GLN A 259 21.64 9.39 50.23
N LEU A 260 20.32 9.24 50.19
CA LEU A 260 19.52 8.72 51.30
C LEU A 260 19.61 7.19 51.39
N SER A 261 20.70 6.70 51.97
CA SER A 261 21.02 5.26 52.04
C SER A 261 20.09 4.43 52.95
N GLN A 262 19.42 5.08 53.92
CA GLN A 262 18.47 4.47 54.85
C GLN A 262 17.39 5.46 55.27
N ILE A 263 16.19 4.95 55.57
CA ILE A 263 15.09 5.72 56.15
C ILE A 263 14.73 5.11 57.50
N SER A 264 14.66 5.97 58.52
CA SER A 264 14.20 5.63 59.87
C SER A 264 12.80 6.19 60.13
N ASN A 265 12.16 5.73 61.20
CA ASN A 265 10.89 6.30 61.67
C ASN A 265 10.96 7.78 62.08
N SER A 266 12.16 8.37 62.16
CA SER A 266 12.37 9.78 62.53
C SER A 266 12.80 10.67 61.36
N THR A 267 13.09 10.09 60.19
CA THR A 267 13.61 10.82 59.03
C THR A 267 12.59 11.81 58.46
N PHE A 268 11.30 11.45 58.47
CA PHE A 268 10.22 12.29 57.93
C PHE A 268 9.21 12.77 58.99
N SER A 269 9.62 12.86 60.26
CA SER A 269 8.68 13.19 61.35
C SER A 269 8.06 14.57 61.24
N GLY A 270 8.74 15.54 60.62
CA GLY A 270 8.20 16.89 60.38
C GLY A 270 7.16 16.95 59.26
N MET A 271 6.98 15.88 58.48
CA MET A 271 5.99 15.84 57.39
C MET A 271 4.55 15.72 57.89
N LYS A 272 4.33 15.42 59.17
CA LYS A 272 3.00 15.21 59.76
C LYS A 272 2.08 16.42 59.60
N GLU A 273 2.63 17.64 59.65
CA GLU A 273 1.86 18.89 59.53
C GLU A 273 1.77 19.39 58.08
N THR A 274 2.14 18.57 57.11
CA THR A 274 2.12 18.90 55.69
C THR A 274 0.97 18.19 54.97
N ASN A 275 0.61 18.66 53.77
CA ASN A 275 -0.35 17.99 52.91
C ASN A 275 0.34 17.39 51.68
N LEU A 276 1.45 16.67 51.92
CA LEU A 276 2.27 16.12 50.85
C LEU A 276 1.50 15.05 50.07
N THR A 277 1.46 15.19 48.75
CA THR A 277 0.76 14.29 47.83
C THR A 277 1.70 13.52 46.91
N ILE A 278 2.87 14.07 46.60
CA ILE A 278 3.88 13.47 45.72
C ILE A 278 5.23 13.49 46.44
N LEU A 279 5.85 12.32 46.52
CA LEU A 279 7.18 12.14 47.09
C LEU A 279 8.06 11.31 46.14
N ASP A 280 9.18 11.88 45.71
CA ASP A 280 10.20 11.18 44.93
C ASP A 280 11.45 10.93 45.77
N LEU A 281 11.78 9.65 45.96
CA LEU A 281 12.97 9.14 46.65
C LEU A 281 13.78 8.23 45.73
N SER A 282 13.68 8.41 44.41
CA SER A 282 14.39 7.61 43.43
C SER A 282 15.91 7.81 43.49
N LYS A 283 16.67 6.84 42.98
CA LYS A 283 18.14 6.94 42.79
C LYS A 283 18.95 7.26 44.07
N ASN A 284 18.43 6.92 45.25
CA ASN A 284 19.06 7.23 46.53
C ASN A 284 19.99 6.14 47.08
N GLU A 285 20.16 5.05 46.35
CA GLU A 285 20.85 3.84 46.84
C GLU A 285 20.24 3.27 48.13
N LEU A 286 18.96 3.59 48.38
CA LEU A 286 18.25 3.26 49.60
C LEU A 286 18.25 1.75 49.84
N SER A 287 18.86 1.32 50.94
CA SER A 287 19.08 -0.11 51.24
C SER A 287 18.14 -0.67 52.30
N HIS A 288 17.66 0.19 53.21
CA HIS A 288 16.81 -0.19 54.34
C HIS A 288 15.71 0.85 54.58
N ILE A 289 14.48 0.36 54.76
CA ILE A 289 13.31 1.15 55.17
C ILE A 289 12.81 0.57 56.49
N GLU A 290 13.06 1.29 57.58
CA GLU A 290 12.60 0.90 58.91
C GLU A 290 11.06 0.87 58.98
N ASN A 291 10.51 0.03 59.85
CA ASN A 291 9.07 -0.04 60.07
C ASN A 291 8.49 1.31 60.51
N GLY A 292 7.38 1.72 59.90
CA GLY A 292 6.71 2.98 60.23
C GLY A 292 7.40 4.23 59.69
N SER A 293 8.39 4.10 58.79
CA SER A 293 9.08 5.23 58.15
C SER A 293 8.16 6.22 57.43
N PHE A 294 7.00 5.75 56.97
CA PHE A 294 6.03 6.55 56.20
C PHE A 294 4.74 6.90 56.97
N VAL A 295 4.71 6.72 58.29
CA VAL A 295 3.50 6.93 59.11
C VAL A 295 2.95 8.36 59.06
N TYR A 296 3.79 9.34 58.72
CA TYR A 296 3.43 10.76 58.72
C TYR A 296 2.73 11.23 57.43
N PHE A 297 2.64 10.37 56.42
CA PHE A 297 2.17 10.73 55.08
C PHE A 297 0.69 10.38 54.85
N GLU A 298 -0.21 11.05 55.58
CA GLU A 298 -1.65 10.73 55.52
C GLU A 298 -2.28 11.00 54.14
N ASN A 299 -1.80 12.00 53.39
CA ASN A 299 -2.40 12.43 52.12
C ASN A 299 -1.58 12.04 50.88
N LEU A 300 -0.54 11.23 51.05
CA LEU A 300 0.35 10.88 49.95
C LEU A 300 -0.37 9.99 48.92
N LYS A 301 -0.28 10.40 47.66
CA LYS A 301 -0.91 9.73 46.52
C LYS A 301 0.14 9.00 45.67
N SER A 302 1.28 9.64 45.42
CA SER A 302 2.34 9.10 44.57
C SER A 302 3.64 8.96 45.34
N LEU A 303 4.21 7.75 45.33
CA LEU A 303 5.52 7.47 45.90
C LEU A 303 6.43 6.85 44.83
N ASN A 304 7.53 7.53 44.52
CA ASN A 304 8.56 7.01 43.63
C ASN A 304 9.78 6.54 44.44
N LEU A 305 10.07 5.25 44.36
CA LEU A 305 11.22 4.59 44.98
C LEU A 305 12.09 3.89 43.92
N MET A 306 11.98 4.27 42.64
CA MET A 306 12.73 3.71 41.53
C MET A 306 14.26 3.79 41.73
N ASN A 307 15.02 2.82 41.21
CA ASN A 307 16.48 2.81 41.18
C ASN A 307 17.09 2.90 42.58
N ASN A 308 16.59 2.11 43.52
CA ASN A 308 17.15 1.97 44.87
C ASN A 308 17.79 0.58 45.10
N ASN A 309 18.14 0.25 46.33
CA ASN A 309 18.78 -1.01 46.70
C ASN A 309 18.04 -1.73 47.84
N ILE A 310 16.71 -1.65 47.84
CA ILE A 310 15.79 -2.11 48.89
C ILE A 310 15.70 -3.64 48.81
N ARG A 311 16.73 -4.35 49.30
CA ARG A 311 16.83 -5.81 49.19
C ARG A 311 15.61 -6.54 49.78
N TYR A 312 15.01 -5.97 50.83
CA TYR A 312 13.91 -6.54 51.60
C TYR A 312 12.82 -5.50 51.87
N ILE A 313 11.56 -5.86 51.62
CA ILE A 313 10.38 -5.08 52.07
C ILE A 313 9.75 -5.80 53.26
N TYR A 314 9.75 -5.17 54.43
CA TYR A 314 9.15 -5.72 55.65
C TYR A 314 7.66 -5.40 55.76
N SER A 315 6.95 -6.12 56.62
CA SER A 315 5.49 -6.03 56.76
C SER A 315 4.98 -4.63 57.15
N HIS A 316 5.80 -3.84 57.85
CA HIS A 316 5.46 -2.49 58.29
C HIS A 316 6.35 -1.40 57.67
N SER A 317 7.18 -1.74 56.67
CA SER A 317 7.98 -0.73 55.95
C SER A 317 7.10 0.31 55.24
N LEU A 318 5.94 -0.11 54.73
CA LEU A 318 4.98 0.75 54.00
C LEU A 318 3.75 1.15 54.83
N TYR A 319 3.83 1.00 56.16
CA TYR A 319 2.74 1.39 57.06
C TYR A 319 2.52 2.92 57.02
N GLY A 320 1.24 3.34 56.97
CA GLY A 320 0.82 4.74 56.87
C GLY A 320 0.39 5.18 55.46
N LEU A 321 0.80 4.46 54.41
CA LEU A 321 0.58 4.84 53.00
C LEU A 321 -0.82 4.48 52.47
N HIS A 322 -1.88 4.79 53.23
CA HIS A 322 -3.24 4.33 52.94
C HIS A 322 -3.88 4.94 51.69
N ASN A 323 -3.46 6.14 51.32
CA ASN A 323 -4.01 6.92 50.20
C ASN A 323 -3.15 6.87 48.93
N VAL A 324 -2.05 6.11 48.94
CA VAL A 324 -1.17 5.98 47.78
C VAL A 324 -1.91 5.23 46.67
N ASN A 325 -2.03 5.86 45.50
CA ASN A 325 -2.60 5.28 44.30
C ASN A 325 -1.53 4.83 43.29
N TYR A 326 -0.32 5.39 43.35
CA TYR A 326 0.81 5.07 42.49
C TYR A 326 2.07 4.78 43.31
N LEU A 327 2.63 3.58 43.13
CA LEU A 327 3.89 3.17 43.75
C LEU A 327 4.84 2.63 42.68
N ASN A 328 6.02 3.25 42.58
CA ASN A 328 7.09 2.80 41.71
C ASN A 328 8.27 2.26 42.51
N LEU A 329 8.59 0.99 42.28
CA LEU A 329 9.70 0.23 42.87
C LEU A 329 10.61 -0.38 41.79
N GLU A 330 10.57 0.18 40.58
CA GLU A 330 11.37 -0.28 39.44
C GLU A 330 12.87 -0.22 39.75
N ASN A 331 13.62 -1.25 39.35
CA ASN A 331 15.07 -1.34 39.48
C ASN A 331 15.57 -1.12 40.92
N SER A 332 14.79 -1.54 41.92
CA SER A 332 15.12 -1.35 43.34
C SER A 332 15.83 -2.53 44.00
N ASN A 333 16.31 -3.50 43.21
CA ASN A 333 17.04 -4.71 43.64
C ASN A 333 16.32 -5.50 44.74
N ILE A 334 14.98 -5.49 44.72
CA ILE A 334 14.15 -6.22 45.69
C ILE A 334 14.31 -7.72 45.43
N ARG A 335 14.67 -8.46 46.48
CA ARG A 335 14.83 -9.92 46.42
C ARG A 335 13.74 -10.67 47.16
N LYS A 336 13.27 -10.11 48.27
CA LYS A 336 12.24 -10.72 49.11
C LYS A 336 11.26 -9.68 49.64
N ILE A 337 9.99 -10.05 49.62
CA ILE A 337 8.88 -9.27 50.16
C ILE A 337 8.23 -10.14 51.22
N ASN A 338 8.08 -9.61 52.44
CA ASN A 338 7.36 -10.33 53.48
C ASN A 338 5.86 -10.39 53.16
N ASP A 339 5.22 -11.48 53.56
CA ASP A 339 3.78 -11.65 53.44
C ASP A 339 3.02 -10.44 54.00
N SER A 340 2.02 -9.99 53.24
CA SER A 340 1.16 -8.85 53.58
C SER A 340 1.88 -7.50 53.71
N ALA A 341 3.10 -7.34 53.18
CA ALA A 341 3.80 -6.05 53.20
C ALA A 341 3.05 -4.91 52.51
N PHE A 342 2.21 -5.22 51.52
CA PHE A 342 1.40 -4.25 50.79
C PHE A 342 -0.02 -4.06 51.38
N GLN A 343 -0.37 -4.70 52.50
CA GLN A 343 -1.75 -4.71 53.02
C GLN A 343 -2.31 -3.34 53.38
N TRP A 344 -1.42 -2.37 53.62
CA TRP A 344 -1.74 -1.01 54.03
C TRP A 344 -2.18 -0.13 52.86
N LEU A 345 -1.81 -0.50 51.62
CA LEU A 345 -1.98 0.29 50.40
C LEU A 345 -3.38 0.12 49.80
N LYS A 346 -4.42 0.48 50.55
CA LYS A 346 -5.82 0.19 50.20
C LYS A 346 -6.33 0.88 48.95
N HIS A 347 -5.77 2.02 48.58
CA HIS A 347 -6.15 2.78 47.38
C HIS A 347 -5.17 2.63 46.21
N LEU A 348 -4.23 1.68 46.28
CA LEU A 348 -3.23 1.51 45.24
C LEU A 348 -3.87 1.04 43.94
N GLU A 349 -3.71 1.81 42.87
CA GLU A 349 -4.21 1.47 41.54
C GLU A 349 -3.10 0.99 40.61
N CYS A 350 -1.88 1.48 40.79
CA CYS A 350 -0.74 1.18 39.93
C CYS A 350 0.50 0.83 40.76
N LEU A 351 1.04 -0.37 40.51
CA LEU A 351 2.27 -0.88 41.12
C LEU A 351 3.26 -1.28 40.03
N ILE A 352 4.38 -0.58 39.97
CA ILE A 352 5.49 -0.88 39.06
C ILE A 352 6.64 -1.49 39.86
N MET A 353 7.06 -2.69 39.49
CA MET A 353 8.10 -3.45 40.17
C MET A 353 9.11 -4.05 39.18
N ASP A 354 9.26 -3.42 38.01
CA ASP A 354 10.10 -3.92 36.94
C ASP A 354 11.59 -3.98 37.34
N GLY A 355 12.36 -4.90 36.78
CA GLY A 355 13.82 -5.01 37.00
C GLY A 355 14.23 -5.46 38.41
N ASN A 356 13.31 -6.00 39.20
CA ASN A 356 13.62 -6.59 40.51
C ASN A 356 14.02 -8.07 40.39
N LYS A 357 14.63 -8.64 41.42
CA LYS A 357 15.13 -10.03 41.41
C LYS A 357 14.39 -10.87 42.43
N LEU A 358 13.07 -10.89 42.33
CA LEU A 358 12.19 -11.56 43.27
C LEU A 358 12.53 -13.06 43.31
N LEU A 359 12.76 -13.60 44.50
CA LEU A 359 13.03 -15.03 44.69
C LEU A 359 11.76 -15.86 44.50
N GLU A 360 10.64 -15.38 45.04
CA GLU A 360 9.33 -16.02 44.95
C GLU A 360 8.21 -15.00 45.12
N ILE A 361 7.02 -15.33 44.60
CA ILE A 361 5.76 -14.65 44.92
C ILE A 361 4.92 -15.65 45.71
N THR A 362 4.66 -15.34 46.98
CA THR A 362 3.89 -16.16 47.91
C THR A 362 2.39 -15.88 47.79
N PRO A 363 1.51 -16.78 48.30
CA PRO A 363 0.07 -16.57 48.34
C PRO A 363 -0.41 -15.34 49.13
N ASN A 364 0.46 -14.65 49.87
CA ASN A 364 0.13 -13.43 50.61
C ASN A 364 0.99 -12.22 50.19
N THR A 365 1.82 -12.32 49.15
CA THR A 365 2.72 -11.23 48.74
C THR A 365 1.95 -9.94 48.42
N PHE A 366 0.91 -10.02 47.58
CA PHE A 366 0.10 -8.86 47.17
C PHE A 366 -1.22 -8.71 47.96
N LYS A 367 -1.33 -9.36 49.12
CA LYS A 367 -2.56 -9.35 49.91
C LYS A 367 -2.91 -7.92 50.34
N GLY A 368 -4.17 -7.55 50.13
CA GLY A 368 -4.75 -6.24 50.52
C GLY A 368 -4.82 -5.19 49.42
N LEU A 369 -4.30 -5.48 48.21
CA LEU A 369 -4.34 -4.63 47.03
C LEU A 369 -5.68 -4.75 46.27
N GLU A 370 -6.77 -4.36 46.91
CA GLU A 370 -8.15 -4.54 46.42
C GLU A 370 -8.48 -3.61 45.21
N ASN A 371 -7.91 -2.41 45.19
CA ASN A 371 -8.13 -1.41 44.12
C ASN A 371 -7.08 -1.43 43.00
N LEU A 372 -6.15 -2.40 43.01
CA LEU A 372 -5.06 -2.46 42.05
C LEU A 372 -5.60 -2.78 40.65
N LYS A 373 -5.29 -1.91 39.69
CA LYS A 373 -5.69 -2.03 38.29
C LYS A 373 -4.51 -2.45 37.41
N ASN A 374 -3.31 -1.93 37.71
CA ASN A 374 -2.12 -2.13 36.88
C ASN A 374 -0.97 -2.69 37.74
N LEU A 375 -0.44 -3.84 37.33
CA LEU A 375 0.73 -4.46 37.94
C LEU A 375 1.77 -4.75 36.86
N SER A 376 2.97 -4.17 37.01
CA SER A 376 4.12 -4.47 36.16
C SER A 376 5.19 -5.19 36.96
N LEU A 377 5.56 -6.38 36.49
CA LEU A 377 6.58 -7.25 37.06
C LEU A 377 7.61 -7.63 35.98
N SER A 378 7.87 -6.76 35.01
CA SER A 378 8.84 -7.01 33.95
C SER A 378 10.22 -7.29 34.53
N GLU A 379 10.99 -8.19 33.93
CA GLU A 379 12.36 -8.49 34.38
C GLU A 379 12.46 -9.04 35.83
N CYS A 380 11.38 -9.65 36.39
CA CYS A 380 11.31 -10.15 37.78
C CYS A 380 11.83 -11.58 38.06
N ASN A 381 12.46 -12.27 37.09
CA ASN A 381 12.97 -13.65 37.21
C ASN A 381 11.93 -14.71 37.69
N LEU A 382 10.74 -14.71 37.11
CA LEU A 382 9.70 -15.72 37.36
C LEU A 382 9.88 -16.89 36.39
N THR A 383 10.55 -17.97 36.81
CA THR A 383 10.83 -19.12 35.93
C THR A 383 9.59 -19.97 35.61
N VAL A 384 8.68 -20.14 36.57
CA VAL A 384 7.46 -20.95 36.46
C VAL A 384 6.27 -20.22 37.09
N VAL A 385 5.13 -20.18 36.38
CA VAL A 385 3.89 -19.61 36.90
C VAL A 385 2.91 -20.73 37.26
N THR A 386 2.35 -20.67 38.47
CA THR A 386 1.45 -21.69 39.03
C THR A 386 0.15 -21.05 39.54
N GLU A 387 -0.87 -21.86 39.82
CA GLU A 387 -2.14 -21.40 40.44
C GLU A 387 -1.96 -20.66 41.77
N LYS A 388 -0.82 -20.84 42.45
CA LYS A 388 -0.48 -20.17 43.72
C LYS A 388 0.25 -18.85 43.54
N THR A 389 0.85 -18.61 42.36
CA THR A 389 1.72 -17.45 42.11
C THR A 389 0.95 -16.14 42.24
N PHE A 390 -0.28 -16.07 41.73
CA PHE A 390 -1.10 -14.84 41.76
C PHE A 390 -2.36 -14.97 42.63
N SER A 391 -2.44 -15.97 43.51
CA SER A 391 -3.63 -16.15 44.38
C SER A 391 -3.83 -15.00 45.37
N SER A 392 -2.77 -14.28 45.73
CA SER A 392 -2.85 -13.07 46.57
C SER A 392 -3.64 -11.92 45.91
N LEU A 393 -3.84 -11.96 44.59
CA LEU A 393 -4.57 -10.96 43.82
C LEU A 393 -6.03 -11.33 43.55
N ALA A 394 -6.56 -12.40 44.16
CA ALA A 394 -7.92 -12.88 43.91
C ALA A 394 -9.03 -11.85 44.16
N ASN A 395 -8.83 -10.95 45.13
CA ASN A 395 -9.78 -9.89 45.47
C ASN A 395 -9.44 -8.55 44.79
N SER A 396 -8.49 -8.56 43.85
CA SER A 396 -8.01 -7.35 43.17
C SER A 396 -8.86 -7.05 41.94
N SER A 397 -9.02 -5.77 41.62
CA SER A 397 -9.66 -5.29 40.39
C SER A 397 -8.67 -5.19 39.21
N LEU A 398 -7.70 -6.11 39.15
CA LEU A 398 -6.56 -6.04 38.23
C LEU A 398 -7.02 -6.14 36.77
N GLN A 399 -6.64 -5.15 35.96
CA GLN A 399 -6.97 -5.01 34.54
C GLN A 399 -5.78 -5.27 33.63
N PHE A 400 -4.57 -4.89 34.06
CA PHE A 400 -3.33 -5.03 33.30
C PHE A 400 -2.24 -5.73 34.12
N LEU A 401 -1.65 -6.78 33.54
CA LEU A 401 -0.53 -7.51 34.11
C LEU A 401 0.60 -7.66 33.08
N ASN A 402 1.77 -7.12 33.39
CA ASN A 402 2.98 -7.23 32.58
C ASN A 402 3.99 -8.19 33.23
N LEU A 403 4.34 -9.26 32.51
CA LEU A 403 5.30 -10.29 32.90
C LEU A 403 6.40 -10.48 31.85
N THR A 404 6.70 -9.42 31.09
CA THR A 404 7.74 -9.48 30.04
C THR A 404 9.13 -9.71 30.62
N LYS A 405 10.01 -10.42 29.89
CA LYS A 405 11.41 -10.64 30.30
C LYS A 405 11.61 -11.24 31.69
N CYS A 406 10.60 -11.91 32.23
CA CYS A 406 10.67 -12.61 33.51
C CYS A 406 11.48 -13.91 33.43
N GLY A 407 11.85 -14.38 32.24
CA GLY A 407 12.48 -15.69 32.07
C GLY A 407 11.51 -16.84 32.29
N ILE A 408 10.20 -16.62 32.10
CA ILE A 408 9.18 -17.67 32.23
C ILE A 408 9.46 -18.76 31.20
N THR A 409 9.52 -20.00 31.67
CA THR A 409 9.72 -21.19 30.84
C THR A 409 8.47 -22.05 30.72
N TYR A 410 7.63 -22.05 31.76
CA TYR A 410 6.45 -22.90 31.85
C TYR A 410 5.32 -22.26 32.66
N MET A 411 4.08 -22.47 32.21
CA MET A 411 2.83 -22.04 32.84
C MET A 411 1.98 -23.29 33.13
N LYS A 412 1.60 -23.48 34.40
CA LYS A 412 0.70 -24.57 34.80
C LYS A 412 -0.77 -24.23 34.54
N ALA A 413 -1.61 -25.26 34.51
CA ALA A 413 -3.06 -25.10 34.52
C ALA A 413 -3.51 -24.22 35.69
N GLY A 414 -4.46 -23.31 35.44
CA GLY A 414 -4.99 -22.39 36.44
C GLY A 414 -4.03 -21.29 36.88
N ALA A 415 -2.91 -21.07 36.18
CA ALA A 415 -1.90 -20.04 36.50
C ALA A 415 -2.50 -18.64 36.72
N PHE A 416 -3.55 -18.30 35.98
CA PHE A 416 -4.22 -17.00 36.05
C PHE A 416 -5.69 -17.09 36.50
N SER A 417 -6.08 -18.19 37.15
CA SER A 417 -7.48 -18.47 37.54
C SER A 417 -8.11 -17.43 38.47
N TRP A 418 -7.29 -16.73 39.24
CA TRP A 418 -7.72 -15.69 40.18
C TRP A 418 -7.92 -14.31 39.53
N LEU A 419 -7.50 -14.12 38.27
CA LEU A 419 -7.44 -12.81 37.61
C LEU A 419 -8.66 -12.57 36.70
N GLY A 420 -9.87 -12.75 37.24
CA GLY A 420 -11.11 -12.72 36.44
C GLY A 420 -11.43 -11.39 35.76
N GLN A 421 -10.94 -10.27 36.32
CA GLN A 421 -11.13 -8.91 35.77
C GLN A 421 -10.04 -8.48 34.79
N LEU A 422 -9.07 -9.34 34.51
CA LEU A 422 -7.92 -8.99 33.68
C LEU A 422 -8.34 -8.79 32.23
N THR A 423 -7.97 -7.63 31.67
CA THR A 423 -8.28 -7.22 30.28
C THR A 423 -7.08 -7.35 29.37
N SER A 424 -5.87 -7.23 29.91
CA SER A 424 -4.62 -7.32 29.15
C SER A 424 -3.54 -8.05 29.94
N LEU A 425 -2.94 -9.05 29.28
CA LEU A 425 -1.85 -9.87 29.81
C LEU A 425 -0.68 -9.85 28.83
N ASP A 426 0.48 -9.43 29.33
CA ASP A 426 1.72 -9.45 28.57
C ASP A 426 2.69 -10.51 29.10
N LEU A 427 2.91 -11.55 28.29
CA LEU A 427 3.83 -12.66 28.52
C LEU A 427 4.95 -12.67 27.46
N GLY A 428 5.12 -11.58 26.71
CA GLY A 428 6.13 -11.49 25.66
C GLY A 428 7.57 -11.49 26.18
N LEU A 429 8.54 -11.69 25.29
CA LEU A 429 9.98 -11.66 25.62
C LEU A 429 10.36 -12.62 26.77
N ASN A 430 9.72 -13.79 26.83
CA ASN A 430 10.03 -14.84 27.80
C ASN A 430 10.65 -16.05 27.08
N ASN A 431 10.88 -17.13 27.83
CA ASN A 431 11.49 -18.36 27.32
C ASN A 431 10.49 -19.51 27.25
N ILE A 432 9.18 -19.22 27.10
CA ILE A 432 8.13 -20.23 27.24
C ILE A 432 8.29 -21.29 26.16
N LYS A 433 8.34 -22.55 26.60
CA LYS A 433 8.42 -23.74 25.75
C LYS A 433 7.44 -24.80 26.25
N GLN A 434 6.23 -24.81 25.71
CA GLN A 434 5.20 -25.78 26.09
C GLN A 434 4.11 -25.92 25.01
N ASP A 435 3.32 -26.98 25.14
CA ASP A 435 2.04 -27.11 24.45
C ASP A 435 1.00 -26.24 25.18
N LEU A 436 0.26 -25.42 24.42
CA LEU A 436 -0.83 -24.62 24.98
C LEU A 436 -2.11 -25.45 25.00
N THR A 437 -2.44 -25.99 26.16
CA THR A 437 -3.65 -26.81 26.37
C THR A 437 -4.92 -25.97 26.51
N GLY A 438 -4.77 -24.68 26.84
CA GLY A 438 -5.83 -23.73 27.13
C GLY A 438 -6.10 -23.58 28.63
N HIS A 439 -5.83 -24.62 29.43
CA HIS A 439 -6.05 -24.60 30.87
C HIS A 439 -5.14 -23.61 31.62
N GLU A 440 -4.06 -23.16 31.00
CA GLU A 440 -3.18 -22.11 31.54
C GLU A 440 -3.94 -20.78 31.70
N PHE A 441 -4.87 -20.50 30.79
CA PHE A 441 -5.67 -19.27 30.73
C PHE A 441 -7.05 -19.39 31.40
N GLN A 442 -7.32 -20.50 32.08
CA GLN A 442 -8.57 -20.69 32.81
C GLN A 442 -8.78 -19.53 33.79
N GLY A 443 -10.00 -18.99 33.83
CA GLY A 443 -10.40 -17.86 34.69
C GLY A 443 -10.34 -16.48 34.02
N LEU A 444 -9.60 -16.33 32.91
CA LEU A 444 -9.45 -15.07 32.17
C LEU A 444 -10.70 -14.72 31.34
N SER A 445 -11.80 -14.42 32.02
CA SER A 445 -13.13 -14.26 31.41
C SER A 445 -13.26 -12.96 30.61
N ASN A 446 -12.59 -11.89 31.05
CA ASN A 446 -12.67 -10.54 30.47
C ASN A 446 -11.46 -10.15 29.62
N ILE A 447 -10.59 -11.11 29.28
CA ILE A 447 -9.34 -10.82 28.57
C ILE A 447 -9.60 -10.36 27.14
N GLU A 448 -9.09 -9.19 26.79
CA GLU A 448 -9.20 -8.63 25.44
C GLU A 448 -7.87 -8.69 24.69
N THR A 449 -6.74 -8.60 25.41
CA THR A 449 -5.42 -8.53 24.80
C THR A 449 -4.46 -9.53 25.43
N LEU A 450 -3.84 -10.36 24.59
CA LEU A 450 -2.84 -11.34 24.99
C LEU A 450 -1.58 -11.20 24.14
N TYR A 451 -0.48 -10.83 24.78
CA TYR A 451 0.85 -10.80 24.14
C TYR A 451 1.66 -12.01 24.55
N LEU A 452 2.07 -12.80 23.57
CA LEU A 452 2.91 -13.99 23.72
C LEU A 452 4.16 -13.92 22.83
N SER A 453 4.40 -12.77 22.18
CA SER A 453 5.44 -12.62 21.18
C SER A 453 6.85 -12.76 21.76
N TYR A 454 7.80 -13.22 20.95
CA TYR A 454 9.19 -13.44 21.36
C TYR A 454 9.30 -14.44 22.52
N ASN A 455 8.74 -15.63 22.32
CA ASN A 455 8.91 -16.80 23.20
C ASN A 455 9.68 -17.91 22.48
N SER A 456 10.06 -18.96 23.19
CA SER A 456 10.92 -20.02 22.63
C SER A 456 10.19 -20.91 21.63
N HIS A 457 9.14 -21.61 22.07
CA HIS A 457 8.38 -22.52 21.22
C HIS A 457 6.99 -22.76 21.81
N LEU A 458 5.94 -22.32 21.12
CA LEU A 458 4.56 -22.56 21.51
C LEU A 458 3.90 -23.50 20.49
N ASN A 459 3.46 -24.66 20.96
CA ASN A 459 2.72 -25.61 20.15
C ASN A 459 1.23 -25.43 20.42
N LEU A 460 0.46 -25.12 19.37
CA LEU A 460 -0.97 -24.86 19.51
C LEU A 460 -1.79 -26.15 19.38
N THR A 461 -2.88 -26.21 20.13
CA THR A 461 -3.92 -27.24 20.08
C THR A 461 -5.24 -26.58 19.69
N SER A 462 -6.25 -27.39 19.35
CA SER A 462 -7.58 -26.86 19.01
C SER A 462 -8.28 -26.17 20.20
N GLU A 463 -7.78 -26.38 21.42
CA GLU A 463 -8.35 -25.88 22.67
C GLU A 463 -7.50 -24.78 23.33
N SER A 464 -6.37 -24.36 22.71
CA SER A 464 -5.41 -23.41 23.29
C SER A 464 -6.03 -22.10 23.78
N PHE A 465 -7.12 -21.64 23.17
CA PHE A 465 -7.78 -20.37 23.52
C PHE A 465 -9.26 -20.54 23.91
N THR A 466 -9.65 -21.74 24.33
CA THR A 466 -11.05 -22.05 24.70
C THR A 466 -11.55 -21.23 25.89
N PHE A 467 -10.67 -20.92 26.84
CA PHE A 467 -11.01 -20.14 28.03
C PHE A 467 -10.92 -18.63 27.82
N THR A 468 -10.58 -18.17 26.61
CA THR A 468 -10.39 -16.75 26.29
C THR A 468 -11.16 -16.31 25.03
N PRO A 469 -12.49 -16.55 24.95
CA PRO A 469 -13.28 -16.23 23.75
C PRO A 469 -13.48 -14.71 23.53
N THR A 470 -13.22 -13.90 24.56
CA THR A 470 -13.34 -12.44 24.57
C THR A 470 -12.15 -11.72 23.92
N LEU A 471 -11.09 -12.43 23.53
CA LEU A 471 -9.89 -11.85 22.93
C LEU A 471 -10.21 -11.05 21.66
N ARG A 472 -9.69 -9.82 21.64
CA ARG A 472 -9.68 -8.90 20.50
C ARG A 472 -8.31 -8.80 19.86
N LYS A 473 -7.23 -9.00 20.62
CA LYS A 473 -5.84 -8.85 20.16
C LYS A 473 -5.00 -10.02 20.64
N LEU A 474 -4.43 -10.77 19.70
CA LEU A 474 -3.54 -11.89 19.98
C LEU A 474 -2.23 -11.71 19.22
N ARG A 475 -1.12 -11.65 19.95
CA ARG A 475 0.23 -11.44 19.38
C ARG A 475 1.14 -12.64 19.63
N LEU A 476 1.41 -13.40 18.59
CA LEU A 476 2.22 -14.62 18.58
C LEU A 476 3.46 -14.47 17.68
N ARG A 477 4.03 -13.27 17.55
CA ARG A 477 5.21 -13.03 16.71
C ARG A 477 6.42 -13.78 17.27
N LYS A 478 7.17 -14.50 16.43
CA LYS A 478 8.41 -15.19 16.82
C LYS A 478 8.24 -16.06 18.08
N VAL A 479 7.31 -17.01 18.02
CA VAL A 479 7.08 -18.01 19.07
C VAL A 479 7.38 -19.43 18.58
N GLY A 480 7.93 -19.58 17.37
CA GLY A 480 8.19 -20.88 16.75
C GLY A 480 6.92 -21.71 16.60
N CYS A 481 5.78 -21.08 16.28
CA CYS A 481 4.47 -21.70 16.27
C CYS A 481 4.45 -22.98 15.41
N SER A 482 4.31 -24.13 16.04
CA SER A 482 4.14 -25.42 15.37
C SER A 482 2.66 -25.84 15.35
N ASN A 483 2.32 -26.79 14.48
CA ASN A 483 1.02 -27.46 14.47
C ASN A 483 -0.19 -26.58 14.08
N LEU A 484 -0.03 -25.65 13.13
CA LEU A 484 -1.15 -24.86 12.58
C LEU A 484 -2.00 -25.62 11.55
N ALA A 485 -1.58 -26.82 11.13
CA ALA A 485 -2.33 -27.66 10.19
C ALA A 485 -3.31 -28.63 10.89
N ILE A 486 -3.89 -28.23 12.01
CA ILE A 486 -4.89 -29.00 12.77
C ILE A 486 -6.32 -28.61 12.39
N SER A 487 -7.27 -29.52 12.61
CA SER A 487 -8.70 -29.23 12.52
C SER A 487 -9.41 -29.78 13.78
N PRO A 488 -10.22 -28.95 14.47
CA PRO A 488 -10.54 -27.56 14.15
C PRO A 488 -9.37 -26.59 14.45
N SER A 489 -9.40 -25.40 13.82
CA SER A 489 -8.39 -24.34 14.02
C SER A 489 -8.29 -23.91 15.49
N PRO A 490 -7.09 -23.62 16.03
CA PRO A 490 -6.89 -23.02 17.36
C PRO A 490 -7.66 -21.70 17.55
N PHE A 491 -7.88 -20.95 16.46
CA PHE A 491 -8.46 -19.61 16.50
C PHE A 491 -9.99 -19.61 16.33
N ARG A 492 -10.60 -20.76 16.04
CA ARG A 492 -12.02 -20.86 15.66
C ARG A 492 -12.99 -20.26 16.69
N LYS A 493 -12.65 -20.33 17.98
CA LYS A 493 -13.48 -19.81 19.09
C LYS A 493 -13.33 -18.29 19.30
N LEU A 494 -12.37 -17.63 18.65
CA LEU A 494 -12.04 -16.22 18.83
C LEU A 494 -12.83 -15.30 17.89
N SER A 495 -14.16 -15.33 17.98
CA SER A 495 -15.05 -14.62 17.05
C SER A 495 -14.94 -13.09 17.10
N ASN A 496 -14.46 -12.55 18.22
CA ASN A 496 -14.25 -11.11 18.45
C ASN A 496 -12.82 -10.64 18.12
N LEU A 497 -11.98 -11.50 17.56
CA LEU A 497 -10.58 -11.18 17.28
C LEU A 497 -10.49 -10.14 16.15
N THR A 498 -9.80 -9.04 16.43
CA THR A 498 -9.57 -7.92 15.52
C THR A 498 -8.12 -7.85 15.02
N ILE A 499 -7.16 -8.27 15.85
CA ILE A 499 -5.73 -8.26 15.53
C ILE A 499 -5.15 -9.64 15.81
N LEU A 500 -4.56 -10.24 14.78
CA LEU A 500 -3.79 -11.48 14.87
C LEU A 500 -2.41 -11.28 14.26
N ASP A 501 -1.37 -11.48 15.06
CA ASP A 501 0.02 -11.40 14.63
C ASP A 501 0.69 -12.76 14.76
N LEU A 502 1.04 -13.36 13.61
CA LEU A 502 1.70 -14.65 13.46
C LEU A 502 3.05 -14.48 12.74
N GLY A 503 3.61 -13.27 12.72
CA GLY A 503 4.85 -13.01 12.01
C GLY A 503 6.06 -13.75 12.60
N ASN A 504 7.09 -14.01 11.78
CA ASN A 504 8.37 -14.58 12.21
C ASN A 504 8.26 -15.98 12.86
N ASN A 505 7.33 -16.82 12.41
CA ASN A 505 7.13 -18.17 12.97
C ASN A 505 7.65 -19.30 12.06
N ASN A 506 8.24 -18.97 10.91
CA ASN A 506 8.69 -19.94 9.90
C ASN A 506 7.57 -20.93 9.51
N ILE A 507 6.32 -20.44 9.45
CA ILE A 507 5.15 -21.27 9.15
C ILE A 507 5.24 -21.73 7.69
N ALA A 508 5.21 -23.04 7.46
CA ALA A 508 5.25 -23.62 6.12
C ALA A 508 3.94 -24.33 5.70
N ASN A 509 3.13 -24.79 6.66
CA ASN A 509 1.93 -25.57 6.41
C ASN A 509 0.75 -25.03 7.22
N MET A 510 -0.38 -24.76 6.55
CA MET A 510 -1.67 -24.39 7.16
C MET A 510 -2.82 -24.94 6.31
N ARG A 511 -3.99 -25.15 6.92
CA ARG A 511 -5.23 -25.54 6.20
C ARG A 511 -5.99 -24.30 5.71
N GLU A 512 -6.89 -24.48 4.75
CA GLU A 512 -7.77 -23.39 4.26
C GLU A 512 -8.62 -22.77 5.38
N GLU A 513 -9.09 -23.61 6.32
CA GLU A 513 -10.00 -23.24 7.42
C GLU A 513 -9.26 -22.61 8.64
N ILE A 514 -7.98 -22.24 8.53
CA ILE A 514 -7.18 -21.78 9.68
C ILE A 514 -7.75 -20.52 10.34
N PHE A 515 -8.38 -19.63 9.57
CA PHE A 515 -8.97 -18.38 10.07
C PHE A 515 -10.51 -18.41 10.07
N ASP A 516 -11.12 -19.60 9.94
CA ASP A 516 -12.57 -19.75 10.00
C ASP A 516 -13.12 -19.32 11.36
N GLY A 517 -14.19 -18.52 11.33
CA GLY A 517 -14.83 -17.93 12.51
C GLY A 517 -14.31 -16.53 12.89
N LEU A 518 -13.22 -16.06 12.31
CA LEU A 518 -12.61 -14.74 12.60
C LEU A 518 -13.27 -13.60 11.80
N HIS A 519 -14.59 -13.45 11.93
CA HIS A 519 -15.37 -12.50 11.14
C HIS A 519 -15.08 -11.02 11.45
N GLN A 520 -14.51 -10.72 12.62
CA GLN A 520 -14.16 -9.36 13.04
C GLN A 520 -12.69 -8.98 12.78
N LEU A 521 -11.92 -9.86 12.14
CA LEU A 521 -10.48 -9.65 11.96
C LEU A 521 -10.23 -8.44 11.04
N GLU A 522 -9.48 -7.47 11.55
CA GLU A 522 -9.11 -6.24 10.84
C GLU A 522 -7.63 -6.22 10.44
N ILE A 523 -6.75 -6.79 11.29
CA ILE A 523 -5.30 -6.78 11.08
C ILE A 523 -4.78 -8.20 11.17
N LEU A 524 -4.15 -8.65 10.09
CA LEU A 524 -3.47 -9.95 10.01
C LEU A 524 -2.02 -9.74 9.59
N ASP A 525 -1.10 -10.10 10.48
CA ASP A 525 0.34 -10.09 10.23
C ASP A 525 0.86 -11.53 10.07
N LEU A 526 1.34 -11.85 8.88
CA LEU A 526 1.92 -13.13 8.49
C LEU A 526 3.34 -12.96 7.92
N GLN A 527 4.00 -11.84 8.17
CA GLN A 527 5.32 -11.56 7.61
C GLN A 527 6.39 -12.54 8.11
N HIS A 528 7.47 -12.71 7.35
CA HIS A 528 8.61 -13.56 7.73
C HIS A 528 8.17 -15.00 8.09
N ASN A 529 7.37 -15.62 7.22
CA ASN A 529 7.03 -17.05 7.26
C ASN A 529 7.47 -17.71 5.94
N ASN A 530 7.12 -18.97 5.73
CA ASN A 530 7.54 -19.77 4.57
C ASN A 530 6.31 -20.24 3.79
N LEU A 531 5.44 -19.30 3.43
CA LEU A 531 4.10 -19.59 2.90
C LEU A 531 4.06 -19.81 1.38
N ASP A 532 5.17 -19.62 0.67
CA ASP A 532 5.28 -19.69 -0.79
C ASP A 532 4.62 -20.95 -1.39
N ARG A 533 4.95 -22.13 -0.85
CA ARG A 533 4.45 -23.42 -1.35
C ARG A 533 2.92 -23.50 -1.33
N LEU A 534 2.26 -22.86 -0.36
CA LEU A 534 0.81 -22.92 -0.20
C LEU A 534 0.06 -22.20 -1.33
N TRP A 535 0.70 -21.26 -2.00
CA TRP A 535 0.11 -20.45 -3.08
C TRP A 535 0.51 -20.91 -4.48
N LYS A 536 1.42 -21.88 -4.60
CA LYS A 536 1.81 -22.45 -5.89
C LYS A 536 0.69 -23.28 -6.50
N HIS A 537 0.50 -23.14 -7.80
CA HIS A 537 -0.44 -23.98 -8.56
C HIS A 537 -0.03 -25.46 -8.56
N ALA A 538 1.28 -25.75 -8.44
CA ALA A 538 1.82 -27.10 -8.37
C ALA A 538 1.68 -27.78 -6.99
N ASN A 539 1.08 -27.11 -6.00
CA ASN A 539 0.80 -27.74 -4.71
C ASN A 539 -0.19 -28.92 -4.91
N PRO A 540 0.04 -30.11 -4.33
CA PRO A 540 -0.72 -31.33 -4.68
C PRO A 540 -2.24 -31.21 -4.53
N ASP A 541 -2.71 -30.48 -3.52
CA ASP A 541 -4.14 -30.27 -3.23
C ASP A 541 -4.68 -28.95 -3.84
N GLY A 542 -3.89 -28.31 -4.70
CA GLY A 542 -4.13 -26.96 -5.19
C GLY A 542 -3.71 -25.86 -4.20
N PRO A 543 -3.86 -24.58 -4.60
CA PRO A 543 -3.48 -23.45 -3.75
C PRO A 543 -4.42 -23.29 -2.55
N VAL A 544 -3.86 -23.06 -1.37
CA VAL A 544 -4.60 -22.90 -0.11
C VAL A 544 -5.08 -21.44 0.03
N LEU A 545 -6.40 -21.25 -0.05
CA LEU A 545 -7.04 -19.92 0.04
C LEU A 545 -7.34 -19.54 1.51
N PHE A 546 -6.30 -19.44 2.34
CA PHE A 546 -6.45 -19.20 3.78
C PHE A 546 -7.10 -17.86 4.17
N LEU A 547 -7.19 -16.88 3.25
CA LEU A 547 -7.81 -15.57 3.50
C LEU A 547 -9.33 -15.55 3.32
N LYS A 548 -9.91 -16.69 2.92
CA LYS A 548 -11.33 -16.80 2.61
C LYS A 548 -12.20 -16.42 3.81
N GLY A 549 -13.19 -15.57 3.58
CA GLY A 549 -14.17 -15.18 4.60
C GLY A 549 -13.78 -14.01 5.49
N LEU A 550 -12.56 -13.46 5.38
CA LEU A 550 -12.07 -12.31 6.16
C LEU A 550 -12.57 -10.95 5.64
N ARG A 551 -13.89 -10.76 5.60
CA ARG A 551 -14.54 -9.60 4.94
C ARG A 551 -14.21 -8.23 5.56
N ASN A 552 -13.84 -8.20 6.84
CA ASN A 552 -13.52 -6.98 7.58
C ASN A 552 -12.03 -6.65 7.61
N LEU A 553 -11.19 -7.43 6.92
CA LEU A 553 -9.75 -7.24 6.92
C LEU A 553 -9.38 -5.88 6.30
N ARG A 554 -8.57 -5.11 7.02
CA ARG A 554 -8.12 -3.76 6.65
C ARG A 554 -6.62 -3.70 6.39
N LEU A 555 -5.82 -4.45 7.15
CA LEU A 555 -4.37 -4.51 7.00
C LEU A 555 -3.94 -5.97 6.89
N LEU A 556 -3.22 -6.28 5.83
CA LEU A 556 -2.63 -7.59 5.58
C LEU A 556 -1.14 -7.43 5.31
N ASP A 557 -0.32 -8.05 6.17
CA ASP A 557 1.13 -8.08 6.00
C ASP A 557 1.60 -9.49 5.64
N LEU A 558 2.16 -9.64 4.44
CA LEU A 558 2.69 -10.87 3.86
C LEU A 558 4.15 -10.69 3.41
N GLU A 559 4.85 -9.70 3.95
CA GLU A 559 6.25 -9.43 3.65
C GLU A 559 7.16 -10.65 3.93
N SER A 560 8.21 -10.85 3.13
CA SER A 560 9.23 -11.87 3.37
C SER A 560 8.68 -13.30 3.55
N ASN A 561 7.80 -13.75 2.64
CA ASN A 561 7.27 -15.11 2.63
C ASN A 561 7.81 -16.00 1.50
N GLY A 562 8.64 -15.42 0.62
CA GLY A 562 9.21 -16.11 -0.52
C GLY A 562 8.25 -16.32 -1.69
N PHE A 563 7.07 -15.69 -1.67
CA PHE A 563 6.06 -15.85 -2.71
C PHE A 563 6.57 -15.45 -4.10
N ASP A 564 6.36 -16.30 -5.09
CA ASP A 564 6.64 -16.08 -6.51
C ASP A 564 5.35 -16.09 -7.37
N GLU A 565 4.27 -16.73 -6.89
CA GLU A 565 2.97 -16.83 -7.52
C GLU A 565 1.82 -16.34 -6.60
N ILE A 566 0.73 -15.83 -7.19
CA ILE A 566 -0.51 -15.49 -6.47
C ILE A 566 -1.69 -16.24 -7.12
N PRO A 567 -2.49 -17.01 -6.36
CA PRO A 567 -3.72 -17.59 -6.87
C PRO A 567 -4.73 -16.52 -7.27
N GLY A 568 -5.38 -16.66 -8.43
CA GLY A 568 -6.31 -15.64 -8.95
C GLY A 568 -7.51 -15.31 -8.03
N LYS A 569 -7.85 -16.18 -7.06
CA LYS A 569 -8.92 -15.97 -6.07
C LYS A 569 -8.41 -15.68 -4.65
N ALA A 570 -7.11 -15.39 -4.48
CA ALA A 570 -6.50 -15.22 -3.16
C ALA A 570 -7.17 -14.11 -2.31
N PHE A 571 -7.59 -13.01 -2.94
CA PHE A 571 -8.18 -11.86 -2.26
C PHE A 571 -9.71 -11.76 -2.38
N SER A 572 -10.38 -12.85 -2.76
CA SER A 572 -11.81 -12.81 -3.00
C SER A 572 -12.58 -12.46 -1.70
N GLY A 573 -13.40 -11.43 -1.75
CA GLY A 573 -14.20 -10.92 -0.64
C GLY A 573 -13.50 -9.90 0.27
N LEU A 574 -12.27 -9.48 -0.02
CA LEU A 574 -11.50 -8.53 0.80
C LEU A 574 -11.72 -7.06 0.40
N SER A 575 -12.98 -6.64 0.25
CA SER A 575 -13.33 -5.30 -0.26
C SER A 575 -13.00 -4.15 0.70
N GLN A 576 -12.80 -4.45 1.99
CA GLN A 576 -12.45 -3.48 3.04
C GLN A 576 -10.94 -3.30 3.24
N LEU A 577 -10.10 -4.03 2.49
CA LEU A 577 -8.65 -3.99 2.66
C LEU A 577 -8.11 -2.61 2.27
N ARG A 578 -7.34 -2.00 3.16
CA ARG A 578 -6.78 -0.65 3.03
C ARG A 578 -5.28 -0.64 2.84
N SER A 579 -4.57 -1.58 3.45
CA SER A 579 -3.12 -1.71 3.37
C SER A 579 -2.74 -3.16 3.10
N LEU A 580 -1.88 -3.34 2.09
CA LEU A 580 -1.37 -4.64 1.65
C LEU A 580 0.14 -4.56 1.50
N ASN A 581 0.87 -5.35 2.30
CA ASN A 581 2.32 -5.44 2.24
C ASN A 581 2.77 -6.78 1.65
N PHE A 582 3.43 -6.70 0.50
CA PHE A 582 4.06 -7.81 -0.22
C PHE A 582 5.57 -7.60 -0.41
N GLY A 583 6.18 -6.73 0.40
CA GLY A 583 7.62 -6.46 0.33
C GLY A 583 8.47 -7.74 0.46
N LYS A 584 9.69 -7.70 -0.08
CA LYS A 584 10.72 -8.74 0.07
C LYS A 584 10.24 -10.15 -0.27
N ASN A 585 9.41 -10.28 -1.30
CA ASN A 585 9.02 -11.56 -1.90
C ASN A 585 9.74 -11.76 -3.24
N ASN A 586 9.36 -12.79 -3.98
CA ASN A 586 9.97 -13.16 -5.27
C ASN A 586 9.01 -12.90 -6.46
N PHE A 587 8.03 -12.00 -6.30
CA PHE A 587 7.04 -11.75 -7.36
C PHE A 587 7.69 -11.13 -8.59
N ASN A 588 7.35 -11.64 -9.77
CA ASN A 588 7.73 -11.05 -11.06
C ASN A 588 6.49 -10.64 -11.87
N LEU A 589 5.60 -11.59 -12.14
CA LEU A 589 4.36 -11.38 -12.89
C LEU A 589 3.13 -11.63 -12.02
N PHE A 590 2.09 -10.85 -12.25
CA PHE A 590 0.82 -10.95 -11.53
C PHE A 590 -0.29 -11.43 -12.47
N PRO A 591 -1.22 -12.28 -11.99
CA PRO A 591 -2.42 -12.64 -12.76
C PRO A 591 -3.29 -11.41 -13.05
N LYS A 592 -3.93 -11.41 -14.22
CA LYS A 592 -4.88 -10.36 -14.60
C LYS A 592 -6.06 -10.34 -13.62
N PHE A 593 -6.50 -9.13 -13.24
CA PHE A 593 -7.65 -8.89 -12.35
C PHE A 593 -7.50 -9.37 -10.90
N VAL A 594 -6.30 -9.78 -10.46
CA VAL A 594 -6.09 -10.33 -9.10
C VAL A 594 -6.43 -9.33 -7.99
N PHE A 595 -6.29 -8.02 -8.25
CA PHE A 595 -6.56 -6.96 -7.28
C PHE A 595 -7.93 -6.28 -7.46
N ASP A 596 -8.76 -6.72 -8.41
CA ASP A 596 -9.97 -6.00 -8.81
C ASP A 596 -11.03 -5.86 -7.71
N GLU A 597 -11.07 -6.79 -6.76
CA GLU A 597 -11.99 -6.76 -5.62
C GLU A 597 -11.52 -5.86 -4.47
N LEU A 598 -10.25 -5.39 -4.48
CA LEU A 598 -9.64 -4.55 -3.44
C LEU A 598 -10.03 -3.07 -3.57
N ALA A 599 -11.33 -2.78 -3.60
CA ALA A 599 -11.86 -1.44 -3.91
C ALA A 599 -11.44 -0.32 -2.91
N SER A 600 -11.13 -0.70 -1.66
CA SER A 600 -10.75 0.24 -0.58
C SER A 600 -9.25 0.40 -0.38
N LEU A 601 -8.42 -0.19 -1.25
CA LEU A 601 -6.97 -0.20 -1.07
C LEU A 601 -6.39 1.21 -1.18
N SER A 602 -5.57 1.57 -0.19
CA SER A 602 -5.02 2.93 -0.04
C SER A 602 -3.49 2.94 0.09
N SER A 603 -2.87 1.86 0.58
CA SER A 603 -1.43 1.69 0.68
C SER A 603 -1.05 0.32 0.12
N LEU A 604 -0.07 0.29 -0.77
CA LEU A 604 0.47 -0.93 -1.37
C LEU A 604 1.99 -0.92 -1.30
N SER A 605 2.56 -1.95 -0.68
CA SER A 605 4.01 -2.18 -0.65
C SER A 605 4.37 -3.44 -1.43
N LEU A 606 5.28 -3.30 -2.38
CA LEU A 606 5.86 -4.32 -3.25
C LEU A 606 7.39 -4.15 -3.32
N GLU A 607 8.00 -3.53 -2.30
CA GLU A 607 9.44 -3.29 -2.28
C GLU A 607 10.23 -4.60 -2.40
N LYS A 608 11.42 -4.54 -3.01
CA LYS A 608 12.40 -5.63 -3.07
C LYS A 608 11.81 -6.96 -3.56
N ASN A 609 11.05 -6.91 -4.65
CA ASN A 609 10.58 -8.07 -5.40
C ASN A 609 11.39 -8.24 -6.70
N LEU A 610 10.94 -9.11 -7.60
CA LEU A 610 11.53 -9.37 -8.91
C LEU A 610 10.66 -8.80 -10.05
N ILE A 611 9.90 -7.73 -9.78
CA ILE A 611 8.93 -7.17 -10.71
C ILE A 611 9.66 -6.51 -11.88
N THR A 612 9.39 -7.00 -13.08
CA THR A 612 9.94 -6.46 -14.33
C THR A 612 8.98 -5.51 -15.03
N ALA A 613 7.68 -5.79 -15.04
CA ALA A 613 6.67 -5.01 -15.75
C ALA A 613 5.50 -4.60 -14.84
N VAL A 614 4.91 -3.43 -15.10
CA VAL A 614 3.75 -2.88 -14.38
C VAL A 614 2.63 -2.60 -15.38
N ASP A 615 1.78 -3.62 -15.61
CA ASP A 615 0.66 -3.58 -16.57
C ASP A 615 -0.59 -2.91 -15.97
N GLU A 616 -1.22 -2.03 -16.74
CA GLU A 616 -2.52 -1.40 -16.44
C GLU A 616 -3.61 -2.43 -16.10
N LYS A 617 -3.62 -3.59 -16.76
CA LYS A 617 -4.63 -4.64 -16.53
C LYS A 617 -4.53 -5.29 -15.16
N VAL A 618 -3.41 -5.12 -14.46
CA VAL A 618 -3.20 -5.62 -13.09
C VAL A 618 -3.39 -4.50 -12.09
N PHE A 619 -2.73 -3.36 -12.30
CA PHE A 619 -2.61 -2.29 -11.30
C PHE A 619 -3.57 -1.12 -11.51
N GLY A 620 -4.15 -0.97 -12.72
CA GLY A 620 -4.89 0.23 -13.11
C GLY A 620 -6.05 0.57 -12.19
N ARG A 621 -6.84 -0.43 -11.79
CA ARG A 621 -8.02 -0.22 -10.92
C ARG A 621 -7.64 0.19 -9.49
N ILE A 622 -6.56 -0.35 -8.94
CA ILE A 622 -6.13 -0.02 -7.57
C ILE A 622 -5.40 1.32 -7.52
N PHE A 623 -4.62 1.65 -8.54
CA PHE A 623 -3.82 2.88 -8.59
C PHE A 623 -4.66 4.17 -8.67
N THR A 624 -5.97 4.09 -8.94
CA THR A 624 -6.86 5.27 -8.92
C THR A 624 -7.10 5.81 -7.51
N ASN A 625 -7.07 4.95 -6.49
CA ASN A 625 -7.45 5.30 -5.11
C ASN A 625 -6.27 5.22 -4.12
N LEU A 626 -5.06 4.86 -4.59
CA LEU A 626 -3.88 4.76 -3.73
C LEU A 626 -3.43 6.13 -3.23
N LYS A 627 -3.19 6.19 -1.91
CA LYS A 627 -2.56 7.32 -1.23
C LYS A 627 -1.06 7.14 -1.12
N GLU A 628 -0.61 5.90 -0.99
CA GLU A 628 0.80 5.54 -0.81
C GLU A 628 1.15 4.30 -1.64
N ILE A 629 2.33 4.31 -2.26
CA ILE A 629 2.90 3.17 -2.95
C ILE A 629 4.41 3.07 -2.69
N ASN A 630 4.88 1.84 -2.47
CA ASN A 630 6.30 1.52 -2.40
C ASN A 630 6.60 0.32 -3.30
N MET A 631 7.44 0.51 -4.32
CA MET A 631 7.96 -0.55 -5.22
C MET A 631 9.48 -0.44 -5.36
N GLU A 632 10.15 0.14 -4.36
CA GLU A 632 11.60 0.32 -4.36
C GLU A 632 12.34 -1.01 -4.50
N GLY A 633 13.48 -1.04 -5.21
CA GLY A 633 14.35 -2.21 -5.27
C GLY A 633 13.83 -3.35 -6.16
N ASN A 634 12.96 -3.06 -7.13
CA ASN A 634 12.55 -4.00 -8.17
C ASN A 634 13.38 -3.85 -9.47
N PRO A 635 13.67 -4.96 -10.19
CA PRO A 635 14.44 -4.95 -11.42
C PRO A 635 13.58 -4.60 -12.65
N PHE A 636 13.11 -3.36 -12.74
CA PHE A 636 12.18 -2.94 -13.79
C PHE A 636 12.77 -3.05 -15.21
N ASP A 637 11.94 -3.51 -16.15
CA ASP A 637 12.23 -3.56 -17.58
C ASP A 637 11.69 -2.30 -18.28
N CYS A 638 12.61 -1.43 -18.70
CA CYS A 638 12.30 -0.15 -19.31
C CYS A 638 12.13 -0.28 -20.83
N THR A 639 11.04 -0.94 -21.19
CA THR A 639 10.51 -1.07 -22.56
C THR A 639 9.09 -0.48 -22.64
N CYS A 640 8.62 -0.20 -23.85
CA CYS A 640 7.30 0.39 -24.06
C CYS A 640 6.16 -0.51 -23.53
N ASP A 641 6.28 -1.82 -23.70
CA ASP A 641 5.25 -2.78 -23.27
C ASP A 641 5.24 -3.00 -21.75
N SER A 642 6.39 -2.83 -21.08
CA SER A 642 6.57 -3.17 -19.66
C SER A 642 6.26 -2.01 -18.70
N ILE A 643 6.70 -0.78 -19.01
CA ILE A 643 6.71 0.33 -18.02
C ILE A 643 6.06 1.63 -18.51
N ALA A 644 5.74 1.78 -19.81
CA ALA A 644 5.30 3.07 -20.35
C ALA A 644 4.04 3.62 -19.67
N TRP A 645 3.05 2.76 -19.39
CA TRP A 645 1.86 3.14 -18.63
C TRP A 645 2.21 3.62 -17.22
N PHE A 646 3.10 2.89 -16.53
CA PHE A 646 3.49 3.23 -15.17
C PHE A 646 4.26 4.56 -15.10
N VAL A 647 5.15 4.85 -16.06
CA VAL A 647 5.84 6.14 -16.16
C VAL A 647 4.84 7.28 -16.36
N ASN A 648 3.87 7.10 -17.26
CA ASN A 648 2.82 8.09 -17.50
C ASN A 648 1.96 8.32 -16.24
N TRP A 649 1.66 7.25 -15.50
CA TRP A 649 0.95 7.34 -14.22
C TRP A 649 1.79 8.04 -13.13
N LEU A 650 3.09 7.74 -13.01
CA LEU A 650 4.00 8.39 -12.06
C LEU A 650 4.08 9.90 -12.28
N ASN A 651 4.11 10.34 -13.54
CA ASN A 651 4.18 11.77 -13.89
C ASN A 651 2.87 12.52 -13.62
N GLY A 652 1.73 11.84 -13.60
CA GLY A 652 0.39 12.45 -13.41
C GLY A 652 -0.26 12.21 -12.05
N SER A 653 0.32 11.38 -11.19
CA SER A 653 -0.30 10.99 -9.91
C SER A 653 0.03 11.97 -8.77
N ILE A 654 -0.91 12.08 -7.83
CA ILE A 654 -0.75 12.82 -6.56
C ILE A 654 -0.43 11.88 -5.38
N THR A 655 -0.18 10.60 -5.66
CA THR A 655 0.09 9.54 -4.68
C THR A 655 1.47 9.75 -4.07
N TYR A 656 1.62 9.53 -2.77
CA TYR A 656 2.93 9.55 -2.12
C TYR A 656 3.74 8.31 -2.52
N ILE A 657 4.84 8.52 -3.23
CA ILE A 657 5.72 7.45 -3.71
C ILE A 657 6.97 7.40 -2.81
N GLN A 658 7.06 6.37 -1.98
CA GLN A 658 8.19 6.20 -1.09
C GLN A 658 9.43 5.82 -1.91
N GLY A 659 10.55 6.49 -1.66
CA GLY A 659 11.83 6.11 -2.28
C GLY A 659 11.90 6.33 -3.79
N LEU A 660 11.16 7.28 -4.38
CA LEU A 660 11.13 7.54 -5.84
C LEU A 660 12.52 7.64 -6.49
N ASN A 661 13.52 8.13 -5.75
CA ASN A 661 14.91 8.22 -6.23
C ASN A 661 15.58 6.87 -6.52
N ASN A 662 15.05 5.79 -5.95
CA ASN A 662 15.60 4.43 -6.02
C ASN A 662 14.86 3.53 -7.04
N TYR A 663 14.00 4.12 -7.87
CA TYR A 663 13.27 3.43 -8.95
C TYR A 663 14.14 3.42 -10.20
N ILE A 664 14.89 2.32 -10.39
CA ILE A 664 15.87 2.16 -11.46
C ILE A 664 15.49 1.08 -12.46
N CYS A 665 15.80 1.33 -13.72
CA CYS A 665 15.72 0.37 -14.80
C CYS A 665 16.85 -0.67 -14.67
N ASN A 666 16.53 -1.95 -14.78
CA ASN A 666 17.52 -3.02 -14.85
C ASN A 666 17.77 -3.46 -16.29
N THR A 667 16.72 -3.63 -17.08
CA THR A 667 16.77 -4.00 -18.51
C THR A 667 16.06 -2.95 -19.36
N PRO A 668 16.37 -2.82 -20.66
CA PRO A 668 17.51 -3.39 -21.38
C PRO A 668 18.84 -2.68 -21.00
N SER A 669 20.00 -3.26 -21.36
CA SER A 669 21.33 -2.75 -20.95
C SER A 669 21.57 -1.26 -21.26
N LYS A 670 20.92 -0.69 -22.28
CA LYS A 670 20.98 0.74 -22.61
C LYS A 670 20.45 1.65 -21.49
N TYR A 671 19.43 1.20 -20.76
CA TYR A 671 18.79 1.96 -19.69
C TYR A 671 19.19 1.45 -18.30
N HIS A 672 20.16 0.54 -18.20
CA HIS A 672 20.57 -0.03 -16.92
C HIS A 672 21.00 1.07 -15.92
N ALA A 673 20.50 1.00 -14.69
CA ALA A 673 20.69 1.97 -13.61
C ALA A 673 20.16 3.39 -13.88
N ASN A 674 19.47 3.64 -14.99
CA ASN A 674 18.78 4.91 -15.20
C ASN A 674 17.49 4.97 -14.38
N ARG A 675 17.07 6.17 -13.99
CA ARG A 675 15.81 6.38 -13.27
C ARG A 675 14.63 6.17 -14.21
N ILE A 676 13.58 5.51 -13.71
CA ILE A 676 12.37 5.22 -14.49
C ILE A 676 11.64 6.51 -14.93
N THR A 677 11.66 7.55 -14.09
CA THR A 677 11.06 8.86 -14.43
C THR A 677 11.74 9.56 -15.61
N GLN A 678 12.94 9.14 -16.01
CA GLN A 678 13.66 9.67 -17.17
C GLN A 678 13.38 8.87 -18.45
N PHE A 679 12.57 7.81 -18.38
CA PHE A 679 12.22 7.01 -19.55
C PHE A 679 11.24 7.78 -20.45
N ASP A 680 11.65 8.00 -21.70
CA ASP A 680 10.83 8.71 -22.70
C ASP A 680 9.75 7.78 -23.26
N THR A 681 8.49 8.09 -22.95
CA THR A 681 7.31 7.35 -23.41
C THR A 681 6.76 7.82 -24.75
N SER A 682 7.27 8.93 -25.32
CA SER A 682 6.79 9.46 -26.60
C SER A 682 6.91 8.49 -27.79
N PRO A 683 7.94 7.62 -27.90
CA PRO A 683 8.05 6.66 -29.00
C PRO A 683 7.07 5.49 -28.87
N CYS A 684 6.45 5.31 -27.70
CA CYS A 684 5.59 4.17 -27.39
C CYS A 684 4.15 4.36 -27.92
N ASP A 685 3.76 5.58 -28.28
CA ASP A 685 2.43 5.84 -28.83
C ASP A 685 2.33 5.37 -30.30
N SER A 686 1.92 4.11 -30.47
CA SER A 686 1.68 3.48 -31.76
C SER A 686 0.25 3.63 -32.28
N ALA A 687 -0.64 4.32 -31.55
CA ALA A 687 -2.03 4.54 -31.96
C ALA A 687 -2.17 5.13 -33.37
N PRO A 688 -1.41 6.19 -33.76
CA PRO A 688 -1.51 6.73 -35.12
C PRO A 688 -1.07 5.71 -36.18
N PHE A 689 -0.04 4.90 -35.90
CA PHE A 689 0.46 3.91 -36.85
C PHE A 689 -0.51 2.72 -37.04
N LYS A 690 -1.12 2.21 -35.96
CA LYS A 690 -2.09 1.10 -36.02
C LYS A 690 -3.31 1.45 -36.88
N LEU A 691 -3.86 2.65 -36.71
CA LEU A 691 -4.97 3.13 -37.52
C LEU A 691 -4.57 3.27 -38.99
N VAL A 692 -3.42 3.89 -39.27
CA VAL A 692 -2.91 4.05 -40.64
C VAL A 692 -2.66 2.68 -41.30
N TYR A 693 -2.11 1.72 -40.57
CA TYR A 693 -1.90 0.35 -41.06
C TYR A 693 -3.22 -0.35 -41.39
N ILE A 694 -4.22 -0.29 -40.50
CA ILE A 694 -5.54 -0.91 -40.74
C ILE A 694 -6.22 -0.28 -41.96
N VAL A 695 -6.19 1.06 -42.07
CA VAL A 695 -6.81 1.78 -43.19
C VAL A 695 -6.10 1.45 -44.51
N SER A 696 -4.76 1.49 -44.53
CA SER A 696 -3.99 1.20 -45.74
C SER A 696 -4.12 -0.25 -46.20
N THR A 697 -4.04 -1.23 -45.29
CA THR A 697 -4.22 -2.65 -45.63
C THR A 697 -5.64 -2.93 -46.14
N SER A 698 -6.67 -2.36 -45.50
CA SER A 698 -8.05 -2.50 -45.97
C SER A 698 -8.26 -1.92 -47.36
N LEU A 699 -7.65 -0.77 -47.65
CA LEU A 699 -7.70 -0.14 -48.98
C LEU A 699 -7.03 -1.02 -50.04
N VAL A 700 -5.84 -1.55 -49.74
CA VAL A 700 -5.10 -2.43 -50.67
C VAL A 700 -5.89 -3.71 -50.96
N LEU A 701 -6.45 -4.34 -49.92
CA LEU A 701 -7.27 -5.54 -50.08
C LEU A 701 -8.53 -5.28 -50.92
N LEU A 702 -9.19 -4.14 -50.71
CA LEU A 702 -10.34 -3.72 -51.54
C LEU A 702 -9.92 -3.53 -53.00
N LEU A 703 -8.78 -2.91 -53.25
CA LEU A 703 -8.28 -2.64 -54.59
C LEU A 703 -7.93 -3.93 -55.33
N ILE A 704 -7.28 -4.87 -54.64
CA ILE A 704 -7.02 -6.22 -55.16
C ILE A 704 -8.34 -6.94 -55.47
N PHE A 705 -9.30 -6.89 -54.55
CA PHE A 705 -10.62 -7.51 -54.74
C PHE A 705 -11.33 -6.95 -55.98
N VAL A 706 -11.35 -5.62 -56.15
CA VAL A 706 -11.95 -4.96 -57.32
C VAL A 706 -11.25 -5.38 -58.62
N VAL A 707 -9.92 -5.41 -58.64
CA VAL A 707 -9.15 -5.83 -59.83
C VAL A 707 -9.45 -7.29 -60.19
N LEU A 708 -9.51 -8.19 -59.21
CA LEU A 708 -9.85 -9.60 -59.43
C LEU A 708 -11.29 -9.75 -59.93
N LEU A 709 -12.24 -8.98 -59.38
CA LEU A 709 -13.63 -8.95 -59.84
C LEU A 709 -13.74 -8.52 -61.31
N VAL A 710 -13.02 -7.47 -61.69
CA VAL A 710 -12.96 -6.98 -63.07
C VAL A 710 -12.29 -8.00 -64.00
N HIS A 711 -11.23 -8.68 -63.56
CA HIS A 711 -10.53 -9.68 -64.38
C HIS A 711 -11.37 -10.94 -64.63
N PHE A 712 -11.93 -11.53 -63.57
CA PHE A 712 -12.63 -12.82 -63.66
C PHE A 712 -14.09 -12.70 -64.11
N GLU A 713 -14.80 -11.67 -63.66
CA GLU A 713 -16.23 -11.50 -63.93
C GLU A 713 -16.51 -10.32 -64.87
N GLY A 714 -15.48 -9.62 -65.37
CA GLY A 714 -15.62 -8.46 -66.25
C GLY A 714 -16.45 -8.70 -67.51
N TRP A 715 -16.38 -9.90 -68.11
CA TRP A 715 -17.23 -10.26 -69.25
C TRP A 715 -18.72 -10.40 -68.86
N ARG A 716 -19.01 -10.96 -67.69
CA ARG A 716 -20.38 -11.05 -67.16
C ARG A 716 -20.94 -9.71 -66.72
N ILE A 717 -20.10 -8.85 -66.12
CA ILE A 717 -20.46 -7.47 -65.79
C ILE A 717 -20.74 -6.67 -67.07
N LYS A 718 -19.90 -6.80 -68.10
CA LYS A 718 -20.12 -6.18 -69.42
C LYS A 718 -21.37 -6.74 -70.11
N PHE A 719 -21.63 -8.04 -70.02
CA PHE A 719 -22.83 -8.69 -70.55
C PHE A 719 -24.10 -8.20 -69.84
N LEU A 720 -24.13 -8.19 -68.50
CA LEU A 720 -25.24 -7.66 -67.71
C LEU A 720 -25.46 -6.18 -67.98
N TRP A 721 -24.38 -5.39 -68.06
CA TRP A 721 -24.44 -3.98 -68.45
C TRP A 721 -25.06 -3.81 -69.84
N SER A 722 -24.60 -4.57 -70.84
CA SER A 722 -25.17 -4.52 -72.21
C SER A 722 -26.63 -4.96 -72.26
N VAL A 723 -27.01 -6.01 -71.52
CA VAL A 723 -28.40 -6.46 -71.41
C VAL A 723 -29.28 -5.41 -70.74
N THR A 724 -28.77 -4.74 -69.70
CA THR A 724 -29.51 -3.69 -68.99
C THR A 724 -29.64 -2.43 -69.84
N VAL A 725 -28.56 -2.02 -70.51
CA VAL A 725 -28.57 -0.90 -71.48
C VAL A 725 -29.51 -1.20 -72.65
N ASN A 726 -29.50 -2.42 -73.20
CA ASN A 726 -30.42 -2.82 -74.28
C ASN A 726 -31.89 -2.93 -73.82
N ARG A 727 -32.15 -3.29 -72.55
CA ARG A 727 -33.50 -3.26 -71.96
C ARG A 727 -34.02 -1.85 -71.69
N VAL A 728 -33.13 -0.91 -71.35
CA VAL A 728 -33.50 0.48 -71.01
C VAL A 728 -33.60 1.36 -72.26
N PHE A 729 -32.70 1.20 -73.24
CA PHE A 729 -32.71 1.94 -74.51
C PHE A 729 -33.21 1.05 -75.65
N GLY A 730 -34.50 0.70 -75.62
CA GLY A 730 -35.15 -0.05 -76.71
C GLY A 730 -34.94 0.61 -78.07
N HIS A 731 -34.01 0.09 -78.86
CA HIS A 731 -33.84 0.47 -80.26
C HIS A 731 -34.79 -0.36 -81.13
N ARG A 732 -35.61 0.36 -81.91
CA ARG A 732 -36.54 -0.16 -82.92
C ARG A 732 -35.81 -1.08 -83.91
N GLU A 733 -36.33 -2.29 -84.09
CA GLU A 733 -35.92 -3.25 -85.11
C GLU A 733 -36.07 -2.62 -86.52
N LEU A 734 -34.99 -2.56 -87.28
CA LEU A 734 -35.04 -2.41 -88.74
C LEU A 734 -35.48 -3.76 -89.33
N ASP A 735 -36.61 -3.76 -90.03
CA ASP A 735 -37.15 -4.89 -90.78
C ASP A 735 -36.08 -5.56 -91.65
N ARG A 736 -35.63 -6.75 -91.26
CA ARG A 736 -34.88 -7.64 -92.16
C ARG A 736 -35.88 -8.41 -93.02
N PRO A 737 -35.71 -8.44 -94.36
CA PRO A 737 -36.66 -9.07 -95.28
C PRO A 737 -36.80 -10.57 -94.98
N LEU A 738 -37.97 -11.11 -95.31
CA LEU A 738 -38.29 -12.54 -95.28
C LEU A 738 -37.22 -13.32 -96.04
N LEU A 739 -36.25 -13.91 -95.32
CA LEU A 739 -35.32 -14.90 -95.87
C LEU A 739 -36.15 -16.08 -96.39
N GLN A 740 -36.24 -16.19 -97.72
CA GLN A 740 -36.75 -17.37 -98.40
C GLN A 740 -35.69 -18.45 -98.21
N PHE A 741 -36.04 -19.52 -97.48
CA PHE A 741 -35.15 -20.65 -97.26
C PHE A 741 -35.39 -21.69 -98.35
N ASP A 742 -34.32 -22.22 -98.93
CA ASP A 742 -34.38 -23.26 -99.96
C ASP A 742 -34.78 -24.63 -99.37
N TYR A 743 -34.51 -24.81 -98.07
CA TYR A 743 -34.77 -26.04 -97.32
C TYR A 743 -35.47 -25.77 -95.98
N ASP A 744 -36.39 -26.65 -95.58
CA ASP A 744 -37.05 -26.58 -94.27
C ASP A 744 -36.10 -26.96 -93.14
N ALA A 745 -35.21 -27.91 -93.37
CA ALA A 745 -34.15 -28.25 -92.43
C ALA A 745 -32.90 -28.87 -93.07
N TYR A 746 -31.74 -28.55 -92.51
CA TYR A 746 -30.48 -29.23 -92.76
C TYR A 746 -30.26 -30.33 -91.71
N ILE A 747 -29.95 -31.55 -92.14
CA ILE A 747 -29.79 -32.70 -91.24
C ILE A 747 -28.31 -32.98 -91.03
N ILE A 748 -27.86 -32.83 -89.78
CA ILE A 748 -26.51 -33.15 -89.34
C ILE A 748 -26.53 -34.56 -88.73
N HIS A 749 -25.76 -35.46 -89.32
CA HIS A 749 -25.57 -36.82 -88.84
C HIS A 749 -24.12 -37.29 -88.99
N ALA A 750 -23.77 -38.41 -88.37
CA ALA A 750 -22.47 -39.03 -88.57
C ALA A 750 -22.45 -39.81 -89.90
N LYS A 751 -21.29 -39.90 -90.55
CA LYS A 751 -21.13 -40.67 -91.80
C LYS A 751 -21.60 -42.13 -91.71
N LYS A 752 -21.48 -42.75 -90.52
CA LYS A 752 -21.95 -44.12 -90.27
C LYS A 752 -23.48 -44.27 -90.20
N ASP A 753 -24.21 -43.18 -89.97
CA ASP A 753 -25.67 -43.17 -89.85
C ASP A 753 -26.37 -42.79 -91.18
N MET A 754 -25.62 -42.54 -92.25
CA MET A 754 -26.11 -42.13 -93.58
C MET A 754 -27.23 -43.03 -94.12
N ASN A 755 -27.01 -44.35 -94.19
CA ASN A 755 -28.01 -45.29 -94.72
C ASN A 755 -29.32 -45.27 -93.91
N TRP A 756 -29.21 -44.97 -92.60
CA TRP A 756 -30.38 -44.87 -91.73
C TRP A 756 -31.12 -43.55 -91.96
N VAL A 757 -30.41 -42.43 -92.11
CA VAL A 757 -31.04 -41.12 -92.41
C VAL A 757 -31.75 -41.16 -93.75
N SER A 758 -31.08 -41.63 -94.81
CA SER A 758 -31.66 -41.76 -96.15
C SER A 758 -32.95 -42.60 -96.16
N LYS A 759 -32.94 -43.76 -95.48
CA LYS A 759 -34.10 -44.66 -95.42
C LYS A 759 -35.30 -44.09 -94.65
N ASN A 760 -35.09 -43.20 -93.68
CA ASN A 760 -36.15 -42.74 -92.78
C ASN A 760 -36.61 -41.29 -93.04
N PHE A 761 -35.75 -40.43 -93.59
CA PHE A 761 -36.07 -39.03 -93.86
C PHE A 761 -36.51 -38.78 -95.31
N ILE A 762 -35.97 -39.50 -96.30
CA ILE A 762 -36.37 -39.32 -97.72
C ILE A 762 -37.84 -39.67 -97.96
N PRO A 763 -38.40 -40.78 -97.42
CA PRO A 763 -39.82 -41.10 -97.60
C PRO A 763 -40.79 -40.06 -97.00
N LEU A 764 -40.29 -39.13 -96.17
CA LEU A 764 -41.07 -38.04 -95.60
C LEU A 764 -41.25 -36.88 -96.58
N GLU A 765 -40.37 -36.72 -97.56
CA GLU A 765 -40.53 -35.72 -98.62
C GLU A 765 -41.73 -36.12 -99.50
N GLU A 766 -41.80 -37.39 -99.93
CA GLU A 766 -42.84 -37.92 -100.84
C GLU A 766 -44.27 -37.99 -100.24
N ASN A 767 -44.39 -38.20 -98.92
CA ASN A 767 -45.68 -38.40 -98.23
C ASN A 767 -46.11 -37.21 -97.34
N SER A 768 -45.65 -35.99 -97.63
CA SER A 768 -45.95 -34.79 -96.83
C SER A 768 -46.81 -33.75 -97.56
N GLN A 769 -47.91 -33.31 -96.91
CA GLN A 769 -48.64 -32.10 -97.27
C GLN A 769 -48.66 -31.13 -96.06
N PRO A 770 -48.12 -29.90 -96.15
CA PRO A 770 -47.33 -29.36 -97.27
C PRO A 770 -45.99 -30.09 -97.44
N GLU A 771 -45.41 -29.99 -98.64
CA GLU A 771 -44.15 -30.61 -99.06
C GLU A 771 -42.99 -30.10 -98.18
N ILE A 772 -42.23 -31.02 -97.58
CA ILE A 772 -41.07 -30.71 -96.73
C ILE A 772 -39.80 -31.03 -97.50
N ARG A 773 -38.84 -30.11 -97.55
CA ARG A 773 -37.55 -30.32 -98.24
C ARG A 773 -36.39 -30.34 -97.26
N PHE A 774 -35.64 -31.45 -97.23
CA PHE A 774 -34.44 -31.60 -96.40
C PHE A 774 -33.16 -31.38 -97.22
N CYS A 775 -32.16 -30.74 -96.61
CA CYS A 775 -30.81 -30.66 -97.14
C CYS A 775 -29.97 -31.80 -96.56
N LEU A 776 -29.44 -32.66 -97.42
CA LEU A 776 -28.61 -33.82 -97.07
C LEU A 776 -27.21 -33.70 -97.68
N GLU A 777 -26.18 -34.04 -96.91
CA GLU A 777 -24.76 -33.87 -97.30
C GLU A 777 -24.41 -34.65 -98.57
N GLU A 778 -24.98 -35.84 -98.77
CA GLU A 778 -24.65 -36.69 -99.93
C GLU A 778 -25.41 -36.36 -101.22
N ARG A 779 -26.51 -35.58 -101.12
CA ARG A 779 -27.41 -35.28 -102.24
C ARG A 779 -27.28 -33.84 -102.71
N ASP A 780 -27.22 -32.90 -101.78
CA ASP A 780 -27.40 -31.47 -102.04
C ASP A 780 -26.09 -30.68 -102.07
N PHE A 781 -24.94 -31.31 -101.77
CA PHE A 781 -23.64 -30.64 -101.83
C PHE A 781 -23.16 -30.48 -103.28
N GLU A 782 -22.88 -29.24 -103.68
CA GLU A 782 -22.37 -28.93 -105.02
C GLU A 782 -20.95 -29.50 -105.21
N ALA A 783 -20.69 -30.14 -106.36
CA ALA A 783 -19.38 -30.71 -106.64
C ALA A 783 -18.35 -29.59 -106.92
N GLY A 784 -17.25 -29.55 -106.16
CA GLY A 784 -16.14 -28.62 -106.36
C GLY A 784 -15.96 -27.53 -105.28
N ILE A 785 -16.89 -27.38 -104.34
CA ILE A 785 -16.74 -26.52 -103.14
C ILE A 785 -16.15 -27.31 -101.97
N SER A 786 -15.53 -26.60 -101.03
CA SER A 786 -15.01 -27.25 -99.81
C SER A 786 -16.17 -27.76 -98.94
N GLU A 787 -15.99 -28.94 -98.32
CA GLU A 787 -16.99 -29.52 -97.41
C GLU A 787 -17.38 -28.53 -96.29
N PHE A 788 -16.41 -27.72 -95.83
CA PHE A 788 -16.60 -26.65 -94.86
C PHE A 788 -17.58 -25.57 -95.34
N GLU A 789 -17.38 -25.07 -96.56
CA GLU A 789 -18.20 -24.01 -97.16
C GLU A 789 -19.60 -24.53 -97.48
N ALA A 790 -19.70 -25.76 -97.98
CA ALA A 790 -20.97 -26.45 -98.21
C ALA A 790 -21.81 -26.57 -96.92
N ILE A 791 -21.19 -26.88 -95.78
CA ILE A 791 -21.88 -26.95 -94.48
C ILE A 791 -22.38 -25.56 -94.04
N ILE A 792 -21.56 -24.52 -94.14
CA ILE A 792 -21.97 -23.15 -93.76
C ILE A 792 -23.14 -22.69 -94.62
N ASP A 793 -23.06 -22.90 -95.92
CA ASP A 793 -24.12 -22.51 -96.85
C ASP A 793 -25.40 -23.31 -96.62
N SER A 794 -25.31 -24.62 -96.38
CA SER A 794 -26.46 -25.47 -96.05
C SER A 794 -27.15 -25.02 -94.75
N ILE A 795 -26.37 -24.61 -93.75
CA ILE A 795 -26.88 -24.04 -92.49
C ILE A 795 -27.57 -22.69 -92.73
N LYS A 796 -27.04 -21.84 -93.63
CA LYS A 796 -27.64 -20.54 -93.96
C LYS A 796 -28.90 -20.65 -94.81
N ARG A 797 -28.94 -21.59 -95.76
CA ARG A 797 -30.06 -21.83 -96.70
C ARG A 797 -31.21 -22.63 -96.08
N SER A 798 -31.02 -23.18 -94.87
CA SER A 798 -32.04 -23.99 -94.17
C SER A 798 -32.72 -23.24 -93.03
N ARG A 799 -34.05 -23.41 -92.91
CA ARG A 799 -34.84 -22.76 -91.84
C ARG A 799 -34.57 -23.35 -90.44
N LYS A 800 -34.33 -24.66 -90.36
CA LYS A 800 -34.03 -25.40 -89.13
C LYS A 800 -32.78 -26.27 -89.31
N ILE A 801 -32.18 -26.67 -88.20
CA ILE A 801 -31.02 -27.56 -88.17
C ILE A 801 -31.40 -28.75 -87.30
N ILE A 802 -31.40 -29.95 -87.85
CA ILE A 802 -31.71 -31.19 -87.14
C ILE A 802 -30.41 -31.91 -86.84
N PHE A 803 -30.11 -32.15 -85.57
CA PHE A 803 -29.04 -33.07 -85.18
C PHE A 803 -29.61 -34.45 -84.92
N VAL A 804 -29.16 -35.44 -85.68
CA VAL A 804 -29.45 -36.86 -85.40
C VAL A 804 -28.42 -37.37 -84.40
N VAL A 805 -28.79 -37.28 -83.11
CA VAL A 805 -27.88 -37.56 -82.00
C VAL A 805 -27.73 -39.07 -81.80
N THR A 806 -26.55 -39.57 -82.16
CA THR A 806 -26.10 -40.95 -81.94
C THR A 806 -24.74 -40.96 -81.24
N GLU A 807 -24.33 -42.09 -80.66
CA GLU A 807 -22.96 -42.19 -80.11
C GLU A 807 -21.87 -41.97 -81.18
N HIS A 808 -22.17 -42.24 -82.45
CA HIS A 808 -21.25 -41.97 -83.56
C HIS A 808 -21.11 -40.48 -83.81
N LEU A 809 -22.22 -39.71 -83.77
CA LEU A 809 -22.17 -38.26 -83.93
C LEU A 809 -21.42 -37.57 -82.79
N LEU A 810 -21.61 -38.04 -81.55
CA LEU A 810 -20.89 -37.48 -80.40
C LEU A 810 -19.37 -37.71 -80.45
N LYS A 811 -18.93 -38.73 -81.20
CA LYS A 811 -17.51 -39.06 -81.42
C LYS A 811 -16.95 -38.43 -82.70
N ASP A 812 -17.78 -37.79 -83.52
CA ASP A 812 -17.35 -37.15 -84.77
C ASP A 812 -16.59 -35.84 -84.45
N PRO A 813 -15.28 -35.77 -84.75
CA PRO A 813 -14.47 -34.58 -84.49
C PRO A 813 -14.96 -33.36 -85.25
N TRP A 814 -15.50 -33.53 -86.47
CA TRP A 814 -15.99 -32.44 -87.30
C TRP A 814 -17.30 -31.86 -86.76
N CYS A 815 -18.19 -32.72 -86.23
CA CYS A 815 -19.40 -32.26 -85.57
C CYS A 815 -19.08 -31.40 -84.35
N LYS A 816 -18.22 -31.92 -83.46
CA LYS A 816 -17.84 -31.26 -82.19
C LYS A 816 -17.10 -29.94 -82.37
N ARG A 817 -16.16 -29.86 -83.32
CA ARG A 817 -15.33 -28.67 -83.51
C ARG A 817 -15.96 -27.62 -84.41
N PHE A 818 -16.88 -28.01 -85.30
CA PHE A 818 -17.29 -27.13 -86.39
C PHE A 818 -18.81 -27.04 -86.59
N LYS A 819 -19.49 -28.15 -86.92
CA LYS A 819 -20.93 -28.14 -87.26
C LYS A 819 -21.79 -27.57 -86.13
N VAL A 820 -21.48 -27.91 -84.88
CA VAL A 820 -22.22 -27.43 -83.70
C VAL A 820 -21.97 -25.96 -83.41
N TYR A 821 -20.72 -25.50 -83.50
CA TYR A 821 -20.36 -24.10 -83.24
C TYR A 821 -21.11 -23.16 -84.20
N HIS A 822 -21.10 -23.46 -85.51
CA HIS A 822 -21.81 -22.66 -86.50
C HIS A 822 -23.33 -22.76 -86.39
N ALA A 823 -23.88 -23.93 -86.07
CA ALA A 823 -25.32 -24.07 -85.83
C ALA A 823 -25.79 -23.22 -84.63
N ILE A 824 -25.02 -23.18 -83.53
CA ILE A 824 -25.32 -22.36 -82.35
C ILE A 824 -25.13 -20.86 -82.66
N GLN A 825 -24.04 -20.50 -83.32
CA GLN A 825 -23.76 -19.11 -83.70
C GLN A 825 -24.88 -18.54 -84.58
N GLN A 826 -25.33 -19.30 -85.58
CA GLN A 826 -26.47 -18.92 -86.44
C GLN A 826 -27.78 -18.78 -85.64
N ALA A 827 -28.03 -19.68 -84.67
CA ALA A 827 -29.19 -19.59 -83.80
C ALA A 827 -29.18 -18.32 -82.94
N ILE A 828 -28.01 -17.93 -82.43
CA ILE A 828 -27.80 -16.71 -81.63
C ILE A 828 -27.92 -15.45 -82.50
N GLU A 829 -27.22 -15.39 -83.64
CA GLU A 829 -27.22 -14.23 -84.55
C GLU A 829 -28.59 -13.92 -85.13
N GLN A 830 -29.42 -14.95 -85.35
CA GLN A 830 -30.78 -14.77 -85.86
C GLN A 830 -31.85 -14.69 -84.75
N SER A 831 -31.48 -14.92 -83.48
CA SER A 831 -32.40 -14.97 -82.33
C SER A 831 -33.60 -15.91 -82.54
N ARG A 832 -33.36 -17.10 -83.14
CA ARG A 832 -34.40 -18.09 -83.49
C ARG A 832 -34.16 -19.42 -82.80
N ASP A 833 -35.24 -20.08 -82.37
CA ASP A 833 -35.22 -21.51 -81.97
C ASP A 833 -35.00 -22.41 -83.21
N SER A 834 -33.78 -22.45 -83.77
CA SER A 834 -33.52 -23.11 -85.06
C SER A 834 -33.08 -24.57 -84.95
N ILE A 835 -32.73 -25.07 -83.77
CA ILE A 835 -32.13 -26.40 -83.58
C ILE A 835 -33.15 -27.43 -83.06
N ILE A 836 -33.19 -28.60 -83.69
CA ILE A 836 -33.98 -29.77 -83.28
C ILE A 836 -33.03 -30.94 -83.01
N LEU A 837 -33.20 -31.62 -81.89
CA LEU A 837 -32.39 -32.78 -81.50
C LEU A 837 -33.24 -34.05 -81.65
N VAL A 838 -32.81 -34.97 -82.51
CA VAL A 838 -33.43 -36.29 -82.70
C VAL A 838 -32.52 -37.35 -82.10
N PHE A 839 -32.91 -37.93 -80.97
CA PHE A 839 -32.14 -38.97 -80.27
C PHE A 839 -32.51 -40.35 -80.77
N ARG A 840 -31.54 -41.12 -81.27
CA ARG A 840 -31.76 -42.51 -81.71
C ARG A 840 -31.81 -43.51 -80.55
N HIS A 841 -31.11 -43.20 -79.46
CA HIS A 841 -31.07 -43.96 -78.21
C HIS A 841 -30.95 -42.98 -77.04
N ASP A 842 -31.21 -43.45 -75.83
CA ASP A 842 -31.00 -42.64 -74.63
C ASP A 842 -29.51 -42.30 -74.44
N ILE A 843 -29.22 -41.00 -74.44
CA ILE A 843 -27.88 -40.46 -74.28
C ILE A 843 -27.88 -39.59 -73.01
N PRO A 844 -27.02 -39.89 -72.01
CA PRO A 844 -26.89 -39.09 -70.80
C PRO A 844 -26.47 -37.64 -71.09
N ASP A 845 -27.03 -36.68 -70.34
CA ASP A 845 -26.80 -35.24 -70.53
C ASP A 845 -25.32 -34.82 -70.41
N TYR A 846 -24.54 -35.50 -69.57
CA TYR A 846 -23.10 -35.19 -69.43
C TYR A 846 -22.32 -35.52 -70.71
N LYS A 847 -22.71 -36.57 -71.46
CA LYS A 847 -22.09 -36.91 -72.75
C LYS A 847 -22.46 -35.87 -73.80
N LEU A 848 -23.71 -35.38 -73.80
CA LEU A 848 -24.17 -34.33 -74.70
C LEU A 848 -23.45 -33.00 -74.46
N LYS A 849 -23.35 -32.57 -73.20
CA LYS A 849 -22.63 -31.34 -72.81
C LYS A 849 -21.16 -31.39 -73.20
N ASN A 850 -20.49 -32.53 -73.00
CA ASN A 850 -19.06 -32.67 -73.30
C ASN A 850 -18.77 -32.82 -74.80
N ALA A 851 -19.71 -33.36 -75.59
CA ALA A 851 -19.51 -33.62 -77.00
C ALA A 851 -20.00 -32.49 -77.91
N LEU A 852 -21.15 -31.87 -77.61
CA LEU A 852 -21.75 -30.83 -78.45
C LEU A 852 -21.81 -29.47 -77.74
N CYS A 853 -21.35 -29.33 -76.50
CA CYS A 853 -21.54 -28.11 -75.69
C CYS A 853 -23.01 -27.67 -75.52
N LEU A 854 -23.96 -28.56 -75.85
CA LEU A 854 -25.39 -28.37 -75.72
C LEU A 854 -25.90 -29.03 -74.44
N ARG A 855 -26.82 -28.38 -73.72
CA ARG A 855 -27.58 -29.00 -72.62
C ARG A 855 -29.03 -29.20 -73.07
N ARG A 856 -29.64 -30.35 -72.77
CA ARG A 856 -31.07 -30.59 -73.06
C ARG A 856 -31.97 -29.46 -72.53
N ALA A 857 -31.66 -28.92 -71.34
CA ALA A 857 -32.40 -27.81 -70.73
C ALA A 857 -32.33 -26.46 -71.49
N MET A 858 -31.41 -26.30 -72.46
CA MET A 858 -31.32 -25.08 -73.27
C MET A 858 -32.40 -25.02 -74.37
N PHE A 859 -33.10 -26.13 -74.63
CA PHE A 859 -34.08 -26.24 -75.70
C PHE A 859 -35.49 -26.46 -75.16
N LYS A 860 -36.48 -25.95 -75.88
CA LYS A 860 -37.89 -26.26 -75.59
C LYS A 860 -38.12 -27.77 -75.75
N SER A 861 -38.96 -28.35 -74.89
CA SER A 861 -39.30 -29.78 -74.92
C SER A 861 -39.73 -30.27 -76.31
N ARG A 862 -40.44 -29.42 -77.08
CA ARG A 862 -40.89 -29.71 -78.45
C ARG A 862 -39.78 -29.82 -79.51
N CYS A 863 -38.56 -29.37 -79.21
CA CYS A 863 -37.40 -29.47 -80.10
C CYS A 863 -36.52 -30.69 -79.77
N ILE A 864 -36.93 -31.52 -78.80
CA ILE A 864 -36.25 -32.75 -78.41
C ILE A 864 -37.17 -33.90 -78.80
N LEU A 865 -36.72 -34.73 -79.73
CA LEU A 865 -37.49 -35.84 -80.28
C LEU A 865 -36.70 -37.13 -80.06
N GLU A 866 -37.40 -38.21 -79.71
CA GLU A 866 -36.80 -39.53 -79.50
C GLU A 866 -37.32 -40.51 -80.55
N TRP A 867 -36.40 -41.25 -81.18
CA TRP A 867 -36.76 -42.23 -82.19
C TRP A 867 -37.39 -43.47 -81.54
N PRO A 868 -38.63 -43.84 -81.89
CA PRO A 868 -39.30 -44.98 -81.28
C PRO A 868 -38.70 -46.32 -81.74
N VAL A 869 -38.52 -47.26 -80.81
CA VAL A 869 -38.01 -48.62 -81.10
C VAL A 869 -39.06 -49.50 -81.79
N GLN A 870 -40.35 -49.24 -81.55
CA GLN A 870 -41.48 -49.99 -82.12
C GLN A 870 -41.96 -49.37 -83.44
N LYS A 871 -42.07 -50.19 -84.51
CA LYS A 871 -42.49 -49.73 -85.84
C LYS A 871 -43.86 -49.04 -85.85
N ASP A 872 -44.80 -49.49 -85.02
CA ASP A 872 -46.17 -48.94 -84.94
C ASP A 872 -46.21 -47.49 -84.44
N ARG A 873 -45.15 -47.02 -83.78
CA ARG A 873 -45.04 -45.65 -83.25
C ARG A 873 -44.31 -44.68 -84.18
N HIS A 874 -43.82 -45.12 -85.33
CA HIS A 874 -43.14 -44.26 -86.30
C HIS A 874 -44.05 -43.12 -86.80
N GLY A 875 -45.35 -43.37 -86.98
CA GLY A 875 -46.33 -42.35 -87.39
C GLY A 875 -46.43 -41.17 -86.41
N ALA A 876 -46.39 -41.44 -85.10
CA ALA A 876 -46.45 -40.40 -84.06
C ALA A 876 -45.18 -39.53 -84.04
N PHE A 877 -44.01 -40.15 -84.20
CA PHE A 877 -42.72 -39.42 -84.31
C PHE A 877 -42.74 -38.45 -85.49
N TYR A 878 -43.23 -38.89 -86.67
CA TYR A 878 -43.28 -38.03 -87.85
C TYR A 878 -44.22 -36.83 -87.67
N GLN A 879 -45.34 -36.98 -86.94
CA GLN A 879 -46.19 -35.84 -86.59
C GLN A 879 -45.48 -34.85 -85.65
N GLN A 880 -44.76 -35.34 -84.64
CA GLN A 880 -43.98 -34.48 -83.73
C GLN A 880 -42.86 -33.72 -84.47
N LEU A 881 -42.17 -34.38 -85.40
CA LEU A 881 -41.15 -33.75 -86.24
C LEU A 881 -41.75 -32.66 -87.14
N LYS A 882 -42.91 -32.91 -87.77
CA LYS A 882 -43.63 -31.91 -88.57
C LYS A 882 -44.03 -30.68 -87.74
N LEU A 883 -44.46 -30.89 -86.49
CA LEU A 883 -44.80 -29.79 -85.56
C LEU A 883 -43.55 -28.98 -85.16
N ALA A 884 -42.43 -29.64 -84.88
CA ALA A 884 -41.15 -29.00 -84.55
C ALA A 884 -40.59 -28.16 -85.72
N LEU A 885 -40.77 -28.63 -86.96
CA LEU A 885 -40.37 -27.92 -88.17
C LEU A 885 -41.23 -26.68 -88.48
N LYS A 886 -42.53 -26.72 -88.13
CA LYS A 886 -43.47 -25.61 -88.31
C LYS A 886 -43.39 -24.53 -87.23
N THR A 887 -42.82 -24.85 -86.06
CA THR A 887 -42.79 -23.90 -84.95
C THR A 887 -41.77 -22.78 -85.21
N SER A 888 -42.27 -21.63 -85.63
CA SER A 888 -41.55 -20.34 -85.59
C SER A 888 -41.82 -19.69 -84.23
N SER A 889 -40.86 -19.74 -83.32
CA SER A 889 -40.89 -18.89 -82.13
C SER A 889 -39.62 -18.05 -82.08
N ARG A 890 -39.78 -16.73 -82.21
CA ARG A 890 -38.80 -15.76 -81.71
C ARG A 890 -38.67 -16.00 -80.20
N VAL A 891 -37.44 -16.02 -79.70
CA VAL A 891 -37.17 -16.08 -78.25
C VAL A 891 -37.54 -14.69 -77.68
N LEU A 892 -38.46 -14.63 -76.72
CA LEU A 892 -38.86 -13.41 -76.01
C LEU A 892 -37.89 -13.11 -74.85
#